data_AF-A0A939R463-F1
#
_entry.id   AF-A0A939R463-F1
#
_cell.length_a   1.000
_cell.length_b   1.000
_cell.length_c   1.000
_cell.angle_alpha   90.00
_cell.angle_beta   90.00
_cell.angle_gamma   90.00
#
_symmetry.space_group_name_H-M   'P 1'
#
loop_
_entity.id
_entity.type
_entity.pdbx_description
1 polymer ?
#
loop_
_entity_poly.entity_id
_entity_poly.type
_entity_poly.pdbx_seq_one_letter_code
_entity_poly.pdbx_strand_id
1 'polypeptide(L)'
;HSTAGRGQLSNEPKKRLFLHDYKVHRKPNTDTLDETPPVTSYLLESLLMSLEKYLLELAGMKSKTSRIALNRIFDYVIRNSNNIAPLAVLSSVTMAYPEEVGAAMLPLFSVKEFYNWDLDRALHEHSSLAPFDDRIPFAQKERWKSNQLPHRKKYQRGLLDFIVDYQFNIKVLNRDLFKIFDMLKSQSQSINDIAWKKNLLEMDVRNHTLGEYDAKLGGFPVFPKYNEEIDGFIKDNQDEYLRYQETSKYAGLLLNAWKNNELISLEEWIECYEYYTKKDNNTALLGTVILDRPVTLAYLGLQIFSEQISKKQKEWCVKQLCNTIVDIIQDTYHYGGISAKYNITEKEIALSSFHLLIPNVNNEEDVNEIVLAIIYTLIAPLADYELDKIILYIRETFSNHYPTLAKRVWLVLIKLAEYRKTHPYTHYAKESDIQNEDDFIHRTILDKGLRLDLSKVSFDQCDRFVLYRTLVLTPIRFDDTDYYGFITHLLPMLIGDLESTDISLQRLIRGCYKSLIDIERYLASSLLVSDLKYSIPIFKSLIESALKHKTPIRYGRGELLEFVKNILDFYVIKLRDNGVLGIQEKIYEEQIANFWSLWNVFYDLIPEDGTCPLIETLMLDIRFLCYDGKDTPDVNDWKVLQNQQEFYKKLLLGKGKFHINSAITVFSTIGNEAFMPDGISWIVEVLESNPELCECLSITQADRMIKRIFYQHISIIKSNKKLIEDYLWILNKMVELGSSNAYFIRENVITFKKAC
;
A
#
# COMPACT_ATOMS: atom_id res chain seq x y z
N HIS A 1 -74.31 9.00 32.46
CA HIS A 1 -74.53 8.78 31.03
C HIS A 1 -73.16 8.70 30.35
N SER A 2 -72.60 7.50 30.19
CA SER A 2 -72.52 6.72 28.92
C SER A 2 -71.73 7.47 27.83
N THR A 3 -70.71 6.95 27.13
CA THR A 3 -70.22 5.58 26.90
C THR A 3 -68.90 5.66 26.11
N ALA A 4 -67.97 4.75 26.42
CA ALA A 4 -67.00 4.05 25.56
C ALA A 4 -66.73 4.47 24.08
N GLY A 5 -65.43 4.59 23.76
CA GLY A 5 -64.71 3.67 22.85
C GLY A 5 -64.52 4.03 21.36
N ARG A 6 -63.27 4.26 20.94
CA ARG A 6 -62.62 3.61 19.77
C ARG A 6 -61.13 3.99 19.71
N GLY A 7 -60.28 2.96 19.68
CA GLY A 7 -58.83 3.09 19.58
C GLY A 7 -58.38 3.69 18.24
N GLN A 8 -57.37 4.55 18.31
CA GLN A 8 -56.52 4.90 17.18
C GLN A 8 -55.23 4.10 17.32
N LEU A 9 -55.11 3.09 16.46
CA LEU A 9 -53.83 2.55 16.03
C LEU A 9 -52.97 3.73 15.54
N SER A 10 -51.79 3.86 16.14
CA SER A 10 -50.77 4.83 15.77
C SER A 10 -50.34 4.61 14.32
N ASN A 11 -50.84 5.45 13.42
CA ASN A 11 -50.21 5.72 12.13
C ASN A 11 -48.92 6.52 12.38
N GLU A 12 -47.84 5.84 12.75
CA GLU A 12 -46.51 6.39 12.50
C GLU A 12 -46.22 6.29 10.99
N PRO A 13 -45.83 7.39 10.32
CA PRO A 13 -45.39 7.32 8.93
C PRO A 13 -44.11 6.49 8.88
N LYS A 14 -44.13 5.40 8.11
CA LYS A 14 -42.95 4.61 7.79
C LYS A 14 -41.86 5.56 7.27
N LYS A 15 -40.84 5.84 8.07
CA LYS A 15 -39.63 6.56 7.65
C LYS A 15 -38.99 5.78 6.51
N ARG A 16 -38.91 6.41 5.33
CA ARG A 16 -38.20 5.90 4.15
C ARG A 16 -36.74 5.64 4.52
N LEU A 17 -36.17 4.56 4.00
CA LEU A 17 -34.76 4.25 4.20
C LEU A 17 -33.94 5.26 3.38
N PHE A 18 -33.40 6.27 4.07
CA PHE A 18 -32.10 6.85 3.78
C PHE A 18 -31.87 7.31 2.32
N LEU A 19 -32.33 8.51 1.95
CA LEU A 19 -31.51 9.49 1.20
C LEU A 19 -32.30 10.75 0.75
N HIS A 20 -33.64 10.77 0.88
CA HIS A 20 -34.47 11.94 0.50
C HIS A 20 -34.19 13.25 1.24
N ASP A 21 -33.46 13.22 2.37
CA ASP A 21 -33.04 14.43 3.08
C ASP A 21 -31.68 14.99 2.59
N TYR A 22 -31.05 14.38 1.59
CA TYR A 22 -29.74 14.82 1.10
C TYR A 22 -29.83 15.83 -0.04
N LYS A 23 -29.44 17.07 0.26
CA LYS A 23 -28.87 17.99 -0.72
C LYS A 23 -27.36 18.05 -0.50
N VAL A 24 -26.57 17.60 -1.48
CA VAL A 24 -25.11 17.73 -1.46
C VAL A 24 -24.77 19.19 -1.74
N HIS A 25 -24.75 20.03 -0.70
CA HIS A 25 -24.32 21.42 -0.84
C HIS A 25 -22.80 21.48 -0.95
N ARG A 26 -22.24 21.42 -2.17
CA ARG A 26 -20.82 21.72 -2.39
C ARG A 26 -20.59 23.22 -2.17
N LYS A 27 -20.04 23.60 -1.02
CA LYS A 27 -19.62 24.99 -0.79
C LYS A 27 -18.21 25.21 -1.37
N PRO A 28 -17.99 26.22 -2.22
CA PRO A 28 -16.64 26.69 -2.50
C PRO A 28 -16.14 27.45 -1.26
N ASN A 29 -15.01 27.03 -0.68
CA ASN A 29 -14.35 27.80 0.37
C ASN A 29 -13.16 28.55 -0.20
N THR A 30 -13.26 29.87 -0.15
CA THR A 30 -12.14 30.80 -0.16
C THR A 30 -11.52 30.84 1.24
N ASP A 31 -10.19 30.99 1.27
CA ASP A 31 -9.34 31.28 2.44
C ASP A 31 -8.95 30.10 3.33
N THR A 32 -7.67 29.75 3.30
CA THR A 32 -6.68 30.19 4.31
C THR A 32 -5.28 29.67 3.95
N LEU A 33 -4.33 30.59 3.89
CA LEU A 33 -2.89 30.31 3.91
C LEU A 33 -2.55 29.88 5.34
N ASP A 34 -2.14 28.64 5.54
CA ASP A 34 -1.57 28.21 6.81
C ASP A 34 -0.08 27.86 6.69
N GLU A 35 0.58 28.37 7.71
CA GLU A 35 1.98 28.46 8.03
C GLU A 35 2.74 27.12 7.90
N THR A 36 3.94 27.20 7.33
CA THR A 36 4.85 26.05 7.26
C THR A 36 5.39 25.74 8.67
N PRO A 37 5.33 24.48 9.14
CA PRO A 37 5.94 24.11 10.40
C PRO A 37 7.46 24.29 10.32
N PRO A 38 8.13 24.62 11.45
CA PRO A 38 9.56 24.88 11.45
C PRO A 38 10.32 23.58 11.15
N VAL A 39 10.93 23.53 9.97
CA VAL A 39 11.80 22.43 9.55
C VAL A 39 13.07 22.47 10.41
N THR A 40 13.16 21.58 11.40
CA THR A 40 14.47 21.21 11.96
C THR A 40 15.34 20.70 10.81
N SER A 41 16.56 21.23 10.68
CA SER A 41 17.45 20.88 9.57
C SER A 41 17.82 19.39 9.60
N TYR A 42 17.50 18.63 8.55
CA TYR A 42 17.88 17.21 8.38
C TYR A 42 19.38 16.92 8.61
N LEU A 43 20.23 17.94 8.43
CA LEU A 43 21.66 17.87 8.74
C LEU A 43 21.91 17.65 10.24
N LEU A 44 21.19 18.38 11.10
CA LEU A 44 21.35 18.28 12.55
C LEU A 44 20.96 16.88 13.04
N GLU A 45 19.85 16.33 12.54
CA GLU A 45 19.40 14.97 12.85
C GLU A 45 20.44 13.93 12.45
N SER A 46 21.01 14.06 11.25
CA SER A 46 22.07 13.18 10.75
C SER A 46 23.34 13.24 11.62
N LEU A 47 23.73 14.44 12.05
CA LEU A 47 24.89 14.64 12.94
C LEU A 47 24.66 14.01 14.32
N LEU A 48 23.46 14.16 14.89
CA LEU A 48 23.11 13.58 16.20
C LEU A 48 23.05 12.06 16.14
N MET A 49 22.48 11.48 15.08
CA MET A 49 22.47 10.03 14.88
C MET A 49 23.88 9.47 14.69
N SER A 50 24.74 10.18 13.95
CA SER A 50 26.14 9.79 13.81
C SER A 50 26.89 9.86 15.14
N LEU A 51 26.65 10.90 15.94
CA LEU A 51 27.25 11.04 17.28
C LEU A 51 26.81 9.92 18.21
N GLU A 52 25.51 9.61 18.24
CA GLU A 52 24.96 8.52 19.04
C GLU A 52 25.60 7.18 18.68
N LYS A 53 25.63 6.86 17.38
CA LYS A 53 26.24 5.62 16.90
C LYS A 53 27.71 5.50 17.33
N TYR A 54 28.48 6.57 17.14
CA TYR A 54 29.88 6.61 17.58
C TYR A 54 30.03 6.36 19.08
N LEU A 55 29.20 6.98 19.92
CA LEU A 55 29.28 6.81 21.37
C LEU A 55 28.82 5.43 21.84
N LEU A 56 27.80 4.85 21.18
CA LEU A 56 27.38 3.47 21.43
C LEU A 56 28.46 2.45 21.06
N GLU A 57 29.14 2.65 19.93
CA GLU A 57 30.26 1.80 19.51
C GLU A 57 31.45 1.95 20.49
N LEU A 58 31.77 3.17 20.90
CA LEU A 58 32.82 3.45 21.88
C LEU A 58 32.51 2.78 23.24
N ALA A 59 31.27 2.86 23.72
CA ALA A 59 30.84 2.17 24.93
C ALA A 59 30.85 0.65 24.79
N GLY A 60 30.48 0.13 23.61
CA GLY A 60 30.52 -1.28 23.28
C GLY A 60 31.91 -1.93 23.36
N MET A 61 33.00 -1.14 23.29
CA MET A 61 34.37 -1.64 23.45
C MET A 61 34.69 -2.13 24.87
N LYS A 62 33.96 -1.66 25.89
CA LYS A 62 34.10 -2.05 27.31
C LYS A 62 35.54 -2.06 27.87
N SER A 63 36.35 -1.13 27.39
CA SER A 63 37.77 -1.01 27.73
C SER A 63 38.02 0.14 28.71
N LYS A 64 39.13 0.10 29.44
CA LYS A 64 39.53 1.23 30.30
C LYS A 64 39.69 2.53 29.52
N THR A 65 40.27 2.46 28.32
CA THR A 65 40.49 3.62 27.44
C THR A 65 39.17 4.21 26.94
N SER A 66 38.22 3.36 26.54
CA SER A 66 36.91 3.82 26.09
C SER A 66 36.11 4.47 27.21
N ARG A 67 36.15 3.94 28.45
CA ARG A 67 35.54 4.58 29.62
C ARG A 67 36.11 5.97 29.90
N ILE A 68 37.44 6.14 29.82
CA ILE A 68 38.09 7.44 29.99
C ILE A 68 37.65 8.43 28.90
N ALA A 69 37.58 7.97 27.64
CA ALA A 69 37.12 8.79 26.53
C ALA A 69 35.65 9.20 26.69
N LEU A 70 34.76 8.26 27.04
CA LEU A 70 33.35 8.53 27.31
C LEU A 70 33.18 9.57 28.42
N ASN A 71 33.87 9.40 29.55
CA ASN A 71 33.78 10.37 30.66
C ASN A 71 34.21 11.77 30.24
N ARG A 72 35.26 11.90 29.43
CA ARG A 72 35.70 13.20 28.89
C ARG A 72 34.66 13.80 27.94
N ILE A 73 34.05 12.98 27.09
CA ILE A 73 33.03 13.45 26.14
C ILE A 73 31.77 13.89 26.90
N PHE A 74 31.29 13.09 27.86
CA PHE A 74 30.15 13.46 28.71
C PHE A 74 30.40 14.79 29.43
N ASP A 75 31.54 14.92 30.11
CA ASP A 75 31.90 16.15 30.83
C ASP A 75 31.99 17.36 29.87
N TYR A 76 32.60 17.18 28.69
CA TYR A 76 32.70 18.23 27.68
C TYR A 76 31.32 18.66 27.16
N VAL A 77 30.49 17.70 26.74
CA VAL A 77 29.16 17.98 26.17
C VAL A 77 28.26 18.65 27.21
N ILE A 78 28.23 18.16 28.45
CA ILE A 78 27.41 18.73 29.52
C ILE A 78 27.84 20.16 29.86
N ARG A 79 29.14 20.44 29.91
CA ARG A 79 29.65 21.78 30.28
C ARG A 79 29.56 22.81 29.17
N ASN A 80 29.62 22.40 27.91
CA ASN A 80 29.80 23.31 26.77
C ASN A 80 28.57 23.38 25.84
N SER A 81 27.55 22.53 26.02
CA SER A 81 26.35 22.56 25.19
C SER A 81 25.31 23.53 25.74
N ASN A 82 24.75 24.36 24.87
CA ASN A 82 23.56 25.19 25.14
C ASN A 82 22.29 24.64 24.47
N ASN A 83 22.35 23.40 23.98
CA ASN A 83 21.27 22.71 23.28
C ASN A 83 21.04 21.36 23.96
N ILE A 84 19.77 20.96 24.06
CA ILE A 84 19.34 19.70 24.67
C ILE A 84 19.60 18.47 23.80
N ALA A 85 19.71 18.65 22.48
CA ALA A 85 19.80 17.53 21.54
C ALA A 85 21.04 16.64 21.75
N PRO A 86 22.25 17.18 22.00
CA PRO A 86 23.40 16.36 22.40
C PRO A 86 23.20 15.65 23.74
N LEU A 87 22.46 16.23 24.69
CA LEU A 87 22.16 15.60 25.98
C LEU A 87 21.22 14.41 25.81
N ALA A 88 20.25 14.48 24.90
CA ALA A 88 19.40 13.35 24.54
C ALA A 88 20.23 12.16 23.98
N VAL A 89 21.28 12.45 23.21
CA VAL A 89 22.24 11.42 22.77
C VAL A 89 22.96 10.79 23.97
N LEU A 90 23.42 11.59 24.94
CA LEU A 90 24.04 11.07 26.17
C LEU A 90 23.07 10.21 26.99
N SER A 91 21.78 10.59 27.06
CA SER A 91 20.71 9.82 27.70
C SER A 91 20.59 8.42 27.07
N SER A 92 20.54 8.35 25.73
CA SER A 92 20.49 7.08 24.99
C SER A 92 21.69 6.18 25.28
N VAL A 93 22.90 6.73 25.27
CA VAL A 93 24.15 5.98 25.58
C VAL A 93 24.15 5.50 27.04
N THR A 94 23.65 6.33 27.96
CA THR A 94 23.49 5.98 29.38
C THR A 94 22.56 4.78 29.57
N MET A 95 21.41 4.78 28.89
CA MET A 95 20.44 3.68 28.95
C MET A 95 21.00 2.38 28.34
N ALA A 96 21.85 2.49 27.31
CA ALA A 96 22.45 1.34 26.65
C ALA A 96 23.62 0.71 27.44
N TYR A 97 24.50 1.54 28.01
CA TYR A 97 25.75 1.11 28.65
C TYR A 97 25.98 1.79 30.01
N PRO A 98 25.08 1.60 30.99
CA PRO A 98 25.11 2.33 32.25
C PRO A 98 26.38 2.10 33.07
N GLU A 99 26.91 0.87 33.08
CA GLU A 99 28.14 0.54 33.82
C GLU A 99 29.41 1.16 33.21
N GLU A 100 29.41 1.39 31.89
CA GLU A 100 30.55 1.97 31.17
C GLU A 100 30.60 3.48 31.31
N VAL A 101 29.44 4.14 31.40
CA VAL A 101 29.32 5.58 31.67
C VAL A 101 29.55 5.89 33.15
N GLY A 102 28.99 5.08 34.06
CA GLY A 102 29.16 5.26 35.50
C GLY A 102 28.71 6.64 35.98
N ALA A 103 29.46 7.24 36.91
CA ALA A 103 29.07 8.49 37.57
C ALA A 103 28.92 9.70 36.62
N ALA A 104 29.45 9.64 35.40
CA ALA A 104 29.32 10.72 34.42
C ALA A 104 27.87 10.95 33.97
N MET A 105 26.96 9.99 34.17
CA MET A 105 25.55 10.15 33.82
C MET A 105 24.74 10.96 34.85
N LEU A 106 25.20 11.08 36.10
CA LEU A 106 24.43 11.69 37.20
C LEU A 106 23.90 13.11 36.90
N PRO A 107 24.64 14.01 36.23
CA PRO A 107 24.13 15.34 35.90
C PRO A 107 22.86 15.32 35.05
N LEU A 108 22.66 14.30 34.21
CA LEU A 108 21.46 14.16 33.36
C LEU A 108 20.18 14.04 34.21
N PHE A 109 20.27 13.50 35.42
CA PHE A 109 19.12 13.24 36.29
C PHE A 109 18.74 14.42 37.18
N SER A 110 19.46 15.53 37.09
CA SER A 110 19.43 16.60 38.11
C SER A 110 18.34 17.65 37.88
N VAL A 111 17.64 17.61 36.75
CA VAL A 111 16.72 18.67 36.30
C VAL A 111 15.41 18.05 35.80
N LYS A 112 14.27 18.58 36.24
CA LYS A 112 12.93 18.07 35.90
C LYS A 112 12.67 18.08 34.39
N GLU A 113 12.99 19.19 33.75
CA GLU A 113 12.69 19.47 32.34
C GLU A 113 13.27 18.40 31.42
N PHE A 114 14.44 17.85 31.79
CA PHE A 114 15.08 16.81 30.99
C PHE A 114 14.31 15.48 30.99
N TYR A 115 13.63 15.13 32.09
CA TYR A 115 12.76 13.97 32.13
C TYR A 115 11.58 14.11 31.18
N ASN A 116 10.96 15.30 31.13
CA ASN A 116 9.84 15.56 30.24
C ASN A 116 10.28 15.47 28.78
N TRP A 117 11.41 16.09 28.43
CA TRP A 117 11.94 16.02 27.07
C TRP A 117 12.37 14.60 26.65
N ASP A 118 12.96 13.82 27.55
CA ASP A 118 13.33 12.43 27.25
C ASP A 118 12.10 11.51 27.17
N LEU A 119 11.07 11.75 27.98
CA LEU A 119 9.78 11.06 27.90
C LEU A 119 9.10 11.36 26.56
N ASP A 120 9.01 12.63 26.17
CA ASP A 120 8.45 13.03 24.87
C ASP A 120 9.24 12.37 23.73
N ARG A 121 10.57 12.40 23.78
CA ARG A 121 11.43 11.70 22.81
C ARG A 121 11.04 10.22 22.74
N ALA A 122 11.00 9.51 23.87
CA ALA A 122 10.73 8.07 23.94
C ALA A 122 9.35 7.70 23.37
N LEU A 123 8.31 8.48 23.70
CA LEU A 123 6.94 8.27 23.20
C LEU A 123 6.86 8.45 21.67
N HIS A 124 7.63 9.37 21.10
CA HIS A 124 7.67 9.63 19.65
C HIS A 124 8.63 8.70 18.87
N GLU A 125 9.36 7.78 19.52
CA GLU A 125 10.20 6.81 18.81
C GLU A 125 9.35 5.80 18.01
N HIS A 126 8.10 5.59 18.41
CA HIS A 126 7.16 4.71 17.70
C HIS A 126 6.46 5.37 16.50
N SER A 127 6.38 6.71 16.47
CA SER A 127 5.66 7.47 15.43
C SER A 127 6.56 7.98 14.30
N SER A 128 7.89 7.81 14.41
CA SER A 128 8.87 8.44 13.51
C SER A 128 9.10 7.71 12.17
N LEU A 129 8.11 6.96 11.69
CA LEU A 129 8.07 6.53 10.29
C LEU A 129 7.23 7.52 9.49
N ALA A 130 7.86 8.25 8.57
CA ALA A 130 7.12 8.93 7.51
C ALA A 130 6.59 7.84 6.57
N PRO A 131 5.28 7.59 6.46
CA PRO A 131 4.76 6.49 5.66
C PRO A 131 4.99 6.65 4.14
N PHE A 132 5.59 7.76 3.69
CA PHE A 132 5.63 8.20 2.29
C PHE A 132 6.95 8.87 1.84
N ASP A 133 8.08 8.63 2.52
CA ASP A 133 9.37 9.18 2.04
C ASP A 133 10.18 8.16 1.23
N ASP A 134 9.84 8.05 -0.06
CA ASP A 134 10.54 7.22 -1.04
C ASP A 134 11.80 7.90 -1.63
N ARG A 135 12.11 9.15 -1.24
CA ARG A 135 13.22 9.90 -1.84
C ARG A 135 14.57 9.45 -1.28
N ILE A 136 14.61 9.02 -0.02
CA ILE A 136 15.86 8.61 0.66
C ILE A 136 15.64 7.32 1.49
N PRO A 137 15.36 6.17 0.85
CA PRO A 137 14.99 4.94 1.54
C PRO A 137 16.09 4.40 2.48
N PHE A 138 17.37 4.70 2.23
CA PHE A 138 18.44 4.31 3.14
C PHE A 138 18.38 5.05 4.49
N ALA A 139 17.96 6.32 4.49
CA ALA A 139 17.86 7.12 5.71
C ALA A 139 16.70 6.61 6.59
N GLN A 140 15.57 6.28 5.97
CA GLN A 140 14.44 5.62 6.65
C GLN A 140 14.85 4.27 7.26
N LYS A 141 15.65 3.47 6.55
CA LYS A 141 16.19 2.20 7.07
C LYS A 141 17.10 2.42 8.28
N GLU A 142 18.00 3.41 8.25
CA GLU A 142 18.87 3.73 9.39
C GLU A 142 18.06 4.25 10.58
N ARG A 143 17.03 5.08 10.35
CA ARG A 143 16.12 5.55 11.39
C ARG A 143 15.35 4.39 12.04
N TRP A 144 14.79 3.51 11.22
CA TRP A 144 14.10 2.31 11.70
C TRP A 144 15.03 1.47 12.58
N LYS A 145 16.25 1.16 12.12
CA LYS A 145 17.24 0.40 12.92
C LYS A 145 17.58 1.09 14.24
N SER A 146 17.74 2.41 14.24
CA SER A 146 17.99 3.20 15.46
C SER A 146 16.84 3.04 16.46
N ASN A 147 15.58 3.09 16.01
CA ASN A 147 14.40 2.86 16.86
C ASN A 147 14.28 1.40 17.34
N GLN A 148 14.94 0.44 16.67
CA GLN A 148 14.96 -0.96 17.11
C GLN A 148 16.03 -1.27 18.19
N LEU A 149 16.82 -0.29 18.63
CA LEU A 149 17.88 -0.53 19.62
C LEU A 149 17.33 -1.11 20.94
N PRO A 150 18.03 -2.06 21.59
CA PRO A 150 17.48 -2.80 22.74
C PRO A 150 17.01 -1.93 23.91
N HIS A 151 17.77 -0.88 24.25
CA HIS A 151 17.43 0.01 25.36
C HIS A 151 16.20 0.87 25.07
N ARG A 152 15.98 1.26 23.81
CA ARG A 152 14.78 2.01 23.40
C ARG A 152 13.51 1.16 23.49
N LYS A 153 13.62 -0.14 23.14
CA LYS A 153 12.51 -1.08 23.33
C LYS A 153 12.24 -1.41 24.78
N LYS A 154 13.28 -1.43 25.61
CA LYS A 154 13.19 -1.77 27.03
C LYS A 154 12.58 -0.64 27.87
N TYR A 155 12.96 0.60 27.60
CA TYR A 155 12.58 1.76 28.41
C TYR A 155 11.61 2.68 27.65
N GLN A 156 10.32 2.31 27.64
CA GLN A 156 9.30 3.02 26.87
C GLN A 156 9.00 4.43 27.39
N ARG A 157 9.19 4.68 28.70
CA ARG A 157 9.13 6.01 29.31
C ARG A 157 10.52 6.66 29.45
N GLY A 158 11.49 6.20 28.66
CA GLY A 158 12.86 6.74 28.65
C GLY A 158 13.54 6.64 30.01
N LEU A 159 14.13 7.75 30.46
CA LEU A 159 14.86 7.82 31.73
C LEU A 159 14.06 7.36 32.96
N LEU A 160 12.73 7.56 32.96
CA LEU A 160 11.88 7.16 34.09
C LEU A 160 11.97 5.65 34.36
N ASP A 161 11.85 4.83 33.31
CA ASP A 161 11.92 3.38 33.43
C ASP A 161 13.37 2.91 33.67
N PHE A 162 14.34 3.55 33.01
CA PHE A 162 15.75 3.21 33.15
C PHE A 162 16.24 3.37 34.58
N ILE A 163 15.88 4.46 35.26
CA ILE A 163 16.34 4.75 36.62
C ILE A 163 15.85 3.68 37.60
N VAL A 164 14.58 3.28 37.49
CA VAL A 164 13.99 2.23 38.33
C VAL A 164 14.71 0.90 38.11
N ASP A 165 14.91 0.51 36.84
CA ASP A 165 15.65 -0.70 36.47
C ASP A 165 17.09 -0.67 37.01
N TYR A 166 17.78 0.46 36.86
CA TYR A 166 19.14 0.66 37.35
C TYR A 166 19.21 0.46 38.88
N GLN A 167 18.25 1.01 39.62
CA GLN A 167 18.21 0.92 41.07
C GLN A 167 17.91 -0.48 41.59
N PHE A 168 17.18 -1.31 40.84
CA PHE A 168 16.92 -2.70 41.21
C PHE A 168 18.00 -3.67 40.74
N ASN A 169 18.66 -3.40 39.61
CA ASN A 169 19.54 -4.37 38.97
C ASN A 169 21.03 -4.04 39.09
N ILE A 170 21.43 -2.76 38.96
CA ILE A 170 22.84 -2.36 38.95
C ILE A 170 23.30 -1.80 40.30
N LYS A 171 22.48 -0.96 40.94
CA LYS A 171 22.64 -0.46 42.33
C LYS A 171 23.87 0.39 42.66
N VAL A 172 24.89 0.44 41.80
CA VAL A 172 26.21 1.05 42.10
C VAL A 172 26.10 2.52 42.52
N LEU A 173 25.18 3.28 41.91
CA LEU A 173 25.04 4.73 42.13
C LEU A 173 23.79 5.12 42.95
N ASN A 174 23.13 4.16 43.61
CA ASN A 174 21.88 4.42 44.33
C ASN A 174 22.03 5.53 45.38
N ARG A 175 23.15 5.58 46.09
CA ARG A 175 23.40 6.62 47.10
C ARG A 175 23.39 8.03 46.50
N ASP A 176 23.94 8.20 45.31
CA ASP A 176 24.00 9.51 44.65
C ASP A 176 22.68 9.85 43.96
N LEU A 177 22.01 8.86 43.36
CA LEU A 177 20.64 9.01 42.86
C LEU A 177 19.67 9.45 43.95
N PHE A 178 19.74 8.85 45.14
CA PHE A 178 18.90 9.25 46.27
C PHE A 178 19.10 10.71 46.68
N LYS A 179 20.35 11.22 46.67
CA LYS A 179 20.61 12.65 46.92
C LYS A 179 19.96 13.55 45.87
N ILE A 180 20.00 13.13 44.60
CA ILE A 180 19.37 13.86 43.49
C ILE A 180 17.85 13.88 43.69
N PHE A 181 17.23 12.74 44.04
CA PHE A 181 15.79 12.70 44.29
C PHE A 181 15.38 13.52 45.51
N ASP A 182 16.17 13.51 46.59
CA ASP A 182 15.88 14.30 47.78
C ASP A 182 15.95 15.81 47.46
N MET A 183 16.93 16.22 46.65
CA MET A 183 17.00 17.58 46.11
C MET A 183 15.78 17.92 45.25
N LEU A 184 15.43 17.09 44.25
CA LEU A 184 14.29 17.33 43.37
C LEU A 184 12.95 17.37 44.13
N LYS A 185 12.77 16.49 45.13
CA LYS A 185 11.60 16.48 46.01
C LYS A 185 11.50 17.79 46.77
N SER A 186 12.61 18.29 47.34
CA SER A 186 12.61 19.58 48.05
C SER A 186 12.22 20.76 47.15
N GLN A 187 12.65 20.76 45.89
CA GLN A 187 12.28 21.78 44.90
C GLN A 187 10.82 21.66 44.44
N SER A 188 10.27 20.43 44.42
CA SER A 188 8.90 20.17 43.99
C SER A 188 7.83 20.57 45.02
N GLN A 189 8.21 20.79 46.29
CA GLN A 189 7.27 21.20 47.34
C GLN A 189 6.58 22.54 47.06
N SER A 190 7.20 23.42 46.27
CA SER A 190 6.64 24.71 45.85
C SER A 190 5.91 24.68 44.50
N ILE A 191 5.88 23.54 43.80
CA ILE A 191 5.35 23.40 42.44
C ILE A 191 4.05 22.59 42.48
N ASN A 192 2.94 23.18 41.98
CA ASN A 192 1.65 22.50 41.89
C ASN A 192 1.56 21.60 40.64
N ASP A 193 2.46 20.62 40.53
CA ASP A 193 2.49 19.64 39.43
C ASP A 193 2.40 18.22 39.99
N ILE A 194 1.17 17.69 40.00
CA ILE A 194 0.85 16.36 40.55
C ILE A 194 1.50 15.24 39.72
N ALA A 195 1.59 15.40 38.40
CA ALA A 195 2.20 14.41 37.50
C ALA A 195 3.71 14.26 37.79
N TRP A 196 4.40 15.37 38.02
CA TRP A 196 5.81 15.34 38.42
C TRP A 196 6.04 14.73 39.81
N LYS A 197 5.18 15.05 40.79
CA LYS A 197 5.22 14.43 42.12
C LYS A 197 5.06 12.91 42.02
N LYS A 198 4.13 12.44 41.18
CA LYS A 198 3.94 11.01 40.87
C LYS A 198 5.21 10.40 40.27
N ASN A 199 5.79 11.00 39.23
CA ASN A 199 7.03 10.49 38.63
C ASN A 199 8.19 10.41 39.64
N LEU A 200 8.36 11.40 40.52
CA LEU A 200 9.37 11.37 41.59
C LEU A 200 9.12 10.26 42.62
N LEU A 201 7.87 9.91 42.90
CA LEU A 201 7.55 8.77 43.76
C LEU A 201 7.89 7.44 43.07
N GLU A 202 7.53 7.32 41.79
CA GLU A 202 7.74 6.11 40.97
C GLU A 202 9.21 5.86 40.63
N MET A 203 10.04 6.90 40.48
CA MET A 203 11.47 6.70 40.21
C MET A 203 12.22 6.21 41.44
N ASP A 204 11.82 6.62 42.64
CA ASP A 204 12.56 6.31 43.85
C ASP A 204 12.13 4.98 44.48
N VAL A 205 12.98 3.96 44.32
CA VAL A 205 12.73 2.60 44.87
C VAL A 205 12.49 2.57 46.38
N ARG A 206 12.88 3.60 47.14
CA ARG A 206 12.57 3.73 48.59
C ARG A 206 11.06 3.86 48.86
N ASN A 207 10.27 4.26 47.87
CA ASN A 207 8.82 4.40 47.98
C ASN A 207 8.06 3.16 47.50
N HIS A 208 8.76 2.09 47.12
CA HIS A 208 8.12 0.89 46.58
C HIS A 208 7.82 -0.13 47.68
N THR A 209 6.72 -0.85 47.49
CA THR A 209 6.26 -1.93 48.36
C THR A 209 6.07 -3.21 47.57
N LEU A 210 6.29 -4.35 48.23
CA LEU A 210 6.02 -5.68 47.69
C LEU A 210 4.52 -5.96 47.73
N GLY A 211 3.95 -6.35 46.60
CA GLY A 211 2.59 -6.89 46.51
C GLY A 211 2.54 -8.36 46.92
N GLU A 212 1.35 -8.95 46.81
CA GLU A 212 1.15 -10.39 47.02
C GLU A 212 1.74 -11.20 45.86
N TYR A 213 2.06 -12.48 46.11
CA TYR A 213 2.62 -13.36 45.08
C TYR A 213 1.63 -13.51 43.91
N ASP A 214 2.05 -13.11 42.70
CA ASP A 214 1.27 -13.26 41.48
C ASP A 214 1.77 -14.48 40.70
N ALA A 215 0.93 -15.52 40.63
CA ALA A 215 1.23 -16.76 39.93
C ALA A 215 1.38 -16.59 38.41
N LYS A 216 0.77 -15.56 37.79
CA LYS A 216 0.93 -15.25 36.35
C LYS A 216 2.26 -14.60 36.04
N LEU A 217 2.78 -13.78 36.96
CA LEU A 217 4.08 -13.10 36.82
C LEU A 217 5.25 -13.95 37.35
N GLY A 218 4.96 -15.02 38.09
CA GLY A 218 5.98 -15.90 38.66
C GLY A 218 6.79 -15.26 39.80
N GLY A 219 6.22 -14.29 40.51
CA GLY A 219 6.93 -13.54 41.54
C GLY A 219 6.07 -12.53 42.31
N PHE A 220 6.72 -11.77 43.19
CA PHE A 220 6.09 -10.66 43.93
C PHE A 220 6.23 -9.38 43.13
N PRO A 221 5.13 -8.79 42.64
CA PRO A 221 5.21 -7.55 41.91
C PRO A 221 5.56 -6.40 42.88
N VAL A 222 6.33 -5.43 42.38
CA VAL A 222 6.81 -4.29 43.17
C VAL A 222 6.15 -3.03 42.61
N PHE A 223 5.48 -2.28 43.48
CA PHE A 223 4.73 -1.09 43.07
C PHE A 223 5.01 0.11 43.99
N PRO A 224 4.97 1.34 43.47
CA PRO A 224 5.09 2.56 44.26
C PRO A 224 3.88 2.74 45.19
N LYS A 225 4.12 3.23 46.40
CA LYS A 225 3.06 3.64 47.34
C LYS A 225 2.71 5.11 47.11
N TYR A 226 1.47 5.38 46.67
CA TYR A 226 0.97 6.74 46.45
C TYR A 226 0.42 7.36 47.74
N ASN A 227 0.30 8.69 47.74
CA ASN A 227 -0.39 9.48 48.76
C ASN A 227 -1.83 9.80 48.32
N GLU A 228 -2.68 10.28 49.23
CA GLU A 228 -4.09 10.57 48.94
C GLU A 228 -4.29 11.57 47.78
N GLU A 229 -3.39 12.54 47.62
CA GLU A 229 -3.40 13.52 46.52
C GLU A 229 -3.25 12.83 45.15
N ILE A 230 -2.30 11.90 45.02
CA ILE A 230 -2.04 11.17 43.77
C ILE A 230 -3.08 10.07 43.56
N ASP A 231 -3.54 9.40 44.61
CA ASP A 231 -4.63 8.43 44.51
C ASP A 231 -5.92 9.08 44.02
N GLY A 232 -6.22 10.31 44.46
CA GLY A 232 -7.33 11.11 43.94
C GLY A 232 -7.18 11.40 42.44
N PHE A 233 -6.00 11.89 42.04
CA PHE A 233 -5.70 12.18 40.62
C PHE A 233 -5.75 10.93 39.73
N ILE A 234 -5.30 9.78 40.22
CA ILE A 234 -5.37 8.51 39.48
C ILE A 234 -6.83 8.07 39.33
N LYS A 235 -7.65 8.17 40.39
CA LYS A 235 -9.08 7.83 40.34
C LYS A 235 -9.86 8.72 39.38
N ASP A 236 -9.59 10.02 39.39
CA ASP A 236 -10.27 10.98 38.51
C ASP A 236 -10.00 10.70 37.01
N ASN A 237 -8.87 10.07 36.68
CA ASN A 237 -8.50 9.68 35.31
C ASN A 237 -8.67 8.18 35.02
N GLN A 238 -9.12 7.38 36.00
CA GLN A 238 -9.21 5.92 35.88
C GLN A 238 -10.30 5.51 34.88
N ASP A 239 -11.45 6.20 34.90
CA ASP A 239 -12.55 5.95 33.98
C ASP A 239 -12.17 6.23 32.53
N GLU A 240 -11.38 7.28 32.28
CA GLU A 240 -10.89 7.62 30.93
C GLU A 240 -9.88 6.58 30.42
N TYR A 241 -8.95 6.16 31.27
CA TYR A 241 -7.98 5.12 30.94
C TYR A 241 -8.64 3.77 30.65
N LEU A 242 -9.61 3.35 31.48
CA LEU A 242 -10.37 2.11 31.26
C LEU A 242 -11.15 2.16 29.94
N ARG A 243 -11.79 3.30 29.63
CA ARG A 243 -12.47 3.49 28.33
C ARG A 243 -11.50 3.34 27.15
N TYR A 244 -10.32 3.94 27.23
CA TYR A 244 -9.31 3.84 26.18
C TYR A 244 -8.82 2.39 25.97
N GLN A 245 -8.60 1.66 27.07
CA GLN A 245 -8.24 0.23 27.00
C GLN A 245 -9.35 -0.61 26.35
N GLU A 246 -10.62 -0.37 26.72
CA GLU A 246 -11.76 -1.05 26.11
C GLU A 246 -11.89 -0.72 24.62
N THR A 247 -11.80 0.55 24.22
CA THR A 247 -11.80 0.95 22.80
C THR A 247 -10.69 0.23 22.04
N SER A 248 -9.48 0.21 22.60
CA SER A 248 -8.31 -0.43 21.98
C SER A 248 -8.49 -1.95 21.85
N LYS A 249 -9.03 -2.61 22.88
CA LYS A 249 -9.38 -4.05 22.86
C LYS A 249 -10.34 -4.36 21.70
N TYR A 250 -11.46 -3.64 21.63
CA TYR A 250 -12.46 -3.88 20.59
C TYR A 250 -11.95 -3.52 19.19
N ALA A 251 -11.17 -2.43 19.07
CA ALA A 251 -10.58 -2.03 17.81
C ALA A 251 -9.62 -3.10 17.26
N GLY A 252 -8.77 -3.68 18.13
CA GLY A 252 -7.87 -4.78 17.76
C GLY A 252 -8.64 -6.03 17.32
N LEU A 253 -9.63 -6.44 18.11
CA LEU A 253 -10.48 -7.61 17.83
C LEU A 253 -11.21 -7.47 16.48
N LEU A 254 -11.84 -6.32 16.22
CA LEU A 254 -12.56 -6.06 14.97
C LEU A 254 -11.63 -5.97 13.75
N LEU A 255 -10.45 -5.36 13.90
CA LEU A 255 -9.47 -5.26 12.82
C LEU A 255 -8.89 -6.64 12.45
N ASN A 256 -8.60 -7.48 13.44
CA ASN A 256 -8.13 -8.85 13.22
C ASN A 256 -9.20 -9.70 12.53
N ALA A 257 -10.46 -9.57 12.96
CA ALA A 257 -11.60 -10.25 12.34
C ALA A 257 -11.80 -9.83 10.88
N TRP A 258 -11.76 -8.53 10.58
CA TRP A 258 -11.90 -8.04 9.21
C TRP A 258 -10.76 -8.47 8.28
N LYS A 259 -9.52 -8.50 8.79
CA LYS A 259 -8.35 -8.99 8.02
C LYS A 259 -8.32 -10.51 7.86
N ASN A 260 -9.32 -11.23 8.35
CA ASN A 260 -9.36 -12.69 8.40
C ASN A 260 -8.15 -13.32 9.14
N ASN A 261 -7.58 -12.61 10.10
CA ASN A 261 -6.47 -13.13 10.91
C ASN A 261 -6.99 -14.01 12.06
N GLU A 262 -8.15 -13.67 12.64
CA GLU A 262 -8.78 -14.36 13.76
C GLU A 262 -10.30 -14.40 13.58
N LEU A 263 -10.97 -15.46 14.02
CA LEU A 263 -12.43 -15.54 14.00
C LEU A 263 -13.01 -14.83 15.22
N ILE A 264 -13.98 -13.96 15.00
CA ILE A 264 -14.80 -13.34 16.06
C ILE A 264 -15.99 -14.23 16.37
N SER A 265 -16.32 -14.42 17.65
CA SER A 265 -17.54 -15.11 18.09
C SER A 265 -18.77 -14.18 18.11
N LEU A 266 -19.98 -14.75 18.13
CA LEU A 266 -21.21 -13.96 18.23
C LEU A 266 -21.27 -13.21 19.56
N GLU A 267 -20.80 -13.82 20.65
CA GLU A 267 -20.75 -13.23 21.98
C GLU A 267 -19.85 -11.99 22.02
N GLU A 268 -18.65 -12.08 21.46
CA GLU A 268 -17.72 -10.94 21.34
C GLU A 268 -18.30 -9.83 20.44
N TRP A 269 -18.99 -10.20 19.36
CA TRP A 269 -19.67 -9.23 18.51
C TRP A 269 -20.78 -8.50 19.27
N ILE A 270 -21.58 -9.21 20.07
CA ILE A 270 -22.64 -8.62 20.91
C ILE A 270 -22.04 -7.68 21.96
N GLU A 271 -20.93 -8.05 22.62
CA GLU A 271 -20.20 -7.20 23.57
C GLU A 271 -19.79 -5.88 22.91
N CYS A 272 -19.22 -5.94 21.70
CA CYS A 272 -18.86 -4.76 20.92
C CYS A 272 -20.10 -3.92 20.54
N TYR A 273 -21.19 -4.56 20.11
CA TYR A 273 -22.44 -3.88 19.77
C TYR A 273 -23.02 -3.12 20.95
N GLU A 274 -23.06 -3.74 22.14
CA GLU A 274 -23.51 -3.09 23.35
C GLU A 274 -22.63 -1.90 23.74
N TYR A 275 -21.30 -2.02 23.56
CA TYR A 275 -20.36 -0.95 23.80
C TYR A 275 -20.65 0.27 22.90
N TYR A 276 -20.71 0.08 21.58
CA TYR A 276 -20.93 1.19 20.63
C TYR A 276 -22.35 1.76 20.68
N THR A 277 -23.35 1.01 21.15
CA THR A 277 -24.72 1.53 21.29
C THR A 277 -24.97 2.29 22.59
N LYS A 278 -24.21 2.03 23.65
CA LYS A 278 -24.29 2.74 24.93
C LYS A 278 -23.43 4.01 24.96
N LYS A 279 -22.48 4.17 24.02
CA LYS A 279 -21.59 5.33 23.92
C LYS A 279 -22.39 6.60 23.59
N ASP A 280 -22.28 7.63 24.44
CA ASP A 280 -22.83 8.96 24.14
C ASP A 280 -21.88 9.71 23.20
N ASN A 281 -22.34 9.96 21.97
CA ASN A 281 -21.57 10.65 20.93
C ASN A 281 -21.11 12.06 21.36
N ASN A 282 -21.76 12.69 22.35
CA ASN A 282 -21.38 14.02 22.86
C ASN A 282 -20.19 14.01 23.84
N THR A 283 -19.69 12.82 24.23
CA THR A 283 -18.55 12.66 25.16
C THR A 283 -17.34 11.99 24.51
N ALA A 284 -17.36 11.81 23.20
CA ALA A 284 -16.26 11.18 22.47
C ALA A 284 -15.00 12.06 22.50
N LEU A 285 -14.02 11.65 23.30
CA LEU A 285 -12.66 12.21 23.27
C LEU A 285 -12.08 12.03 21.86
N LEU A 286 -11.38 13.04 21.36
CA LEU A 286 -10.73 13.04 20.03
C LEU A 286 -9.84 11.79 19.84
N GLY A 287 -9.22 11.29 20.92
CA GLY A 287 -8.39 10.08 20.91
C GLY A 287 -9.15 8.76 20.73
N THR A 288 -10.45 8.69 21.07
CA THR A 288 -11.26 7.47 20.87
C THR A 288 -11.83 7.36 19.47
N VAL A 289 -12.11 8.48 18.79
CA VAL A 289 -12.68 8.49 17.43
C VAL A 289 -11.75 7.82 16.41
N ILE A 290 -10.43 7.98 16.58
CA ILE A 290 -9.42 7.37 15.70
C ILE A 290 -9.29 5.86 15.93
N LEU A 291 -9.67 5.37 17.11
CA LEU A 291 -9.61 3.95 17.46
C LEU A 291 -10.93 3.23 17.22
N ASP A 292 -12.07 3.92 17.38
CA ASP A 292 -13.41 3.35 17.22
C ASP A 292 -13.57 2.63 15.86
N ARG A 293 -14.22 1.47 15.88
CA ARG A 293 -14.46 0.62 14.70
C ARG A 293 -15.95 0.28 14.42
N PRO A 294 -16.90 1.23 14.50
CA PRO A 294 -18.32 0.94 14.36
C PRO A 294 -18.71 0.46 12.94
N VAL A 295 -18.01 0.95 11.90
CA VAL A 295 -18.28 0.52 10.51
C VAL A 295 -17.84 -0.92 10.31
N THR A 296 -16.66 -1.29 10.82
CA THR A 296 -16.14 -2.66 10.78
C THR A 296 -17.06 -3.60 11.52
N LEU A 297 -17.55 -3.22 12.71
CA LEU A 297 -18.53 -4.01 13.45
C LEU A 297 -19.82 -4.24 12.65
N ALA A 298 -20.36 -3.17 12.05
CA ALA A 298 -21.57 -3.24 11.23
C ALA A 298 -21.37 -4.13 9.99
N TYR A 299 -20.22 -4.00 9.32
CA TYR A 299 -19.84 -4.85 8.19
C TYR A 299 -19.79 -6.32 8.59
N LEU A 300 -19.07 -6.67 9.66
CA LEU A 300 -18.96 -8.04 10.16
C LEU A 300 -20.32 -8.60 10.61
N GLY A 301 -21.17 -7.75 11.20
CA GLY A 301 -22.53 -8.12 11.60
C GLY A 301 -23.39 -8.56 10.43
N LEU A 302 -23.32 -7.84 9.30
CA LEU A 302 -24.06 -8.18 8.08
C LEU A 302 -23.39 -9.30 7.27
N GLN A 303 -22.07 -9.41 7.30
CA GLN A 303 -21.33 -10.40 6.51
C GLN A 303 -21.33 -11.78 7.15
N ILE A 304 -21.08 -11.87 8.45
CA ILE A 304 -20.87 -13.14 9.17
C ILE A 304 -22.14 -13.53 9.92
N PHE A 305 -22.74 -12.58 10.65
CA PHE A 305 -23.77 -12.88 11.64
C PHE A 305 -25.19 -12.51 11.19
N SER A 306 -25.42 -12.21 9.91
CA SER A 306 -26.72 -11.72 9.45
C SER A 306 -27.85 -12.66 9.86
N GLU A 307 -27.71 -13.98 9.78
CA GLU A 307 -28.81 -14.88 10.17
C GLU A 307 -29.00 -15.01 11.70
N GLN A 308 -28.02 -14.60 12.50
CA GLN A 308 -27.96 -14.82 13.95
C GLN A 308 -28.32 -13.56 14.76
N ILE A 309 -28.08 -12.37 14.22
CA ILE A 309 -28.39 -11.11 14.91
C ILE A 309 -29.87 -10.72 14.79
N SER A 310 -30.37 -10.06 15.82
CA SER A 310 -31.77 -9.58 15.89
C SER A 310 -32.07 -8.53 14.82
N LYS A 311 -33.37 -8.34 14.51
CA LYS A 311 -33.81 -7.30 13.57
C LYS A 311 -33.30 -5.90 13.95
N LYS A 312 -33.32 -5.55 15.24
CA LYS A 312 -32.81 -4.27 15.75
C LYS A 312 -31.31 -4.10 15.52
N GLN A 313 -30.54 -5.17 15.70
CA GLN A 313 -29.09 -5.16 15.43
C GLN A 313 -28.79 -5.01 13.94
N LYS A 314 -29.54 -5.70 13.06
CA LYS A 314 -29.43 -5.50 11.61
C LYS A 314 -29.73 -4.07 11.19
N GLU A 315 -30.84 -3.51 11.67
CA GLU A 315 -31.24 -2.13 11.40
C GLU A 315 -30.16 -1.13 11.84
N TRP A 316 -29.51 -1.39 12.98
CA TRP A 316 -28.36 -0.59 13.42
C TRP A 316 -27.16 -0.72 12.47
N CYS A 317 -26.80 -1.93 12.03
CA CYS A 317 -25.67 -2.14 11.12
C CYS A 317 -25.89 -1.41 9.78
N VAL A 318 -27.08 -1.57 9.19
CA VAL A 318 -27.45 -0.89 7.94
C VAL A 318 -27.39 0.63 8.12
N LYS A 319 -27.98 1.16 9.19
CA LYS A 319 -27.96 2.60 9.49
C LYS A 319 -26.54 3.13 9.66
N GLN A 320 -25.68 2.39 10.36
CA GLN A 320 -24.30 2.80 10.60
C GLN A 320 -23.51 2.90 9.28
N LEU A 321 -23.60 1.88 8.42
CA LEU A 321 -22.95 1.90 7.11
C LEU A 321 -23.49 3.03 6.22
N CYS A 322 -24.82 3.17 6.09
CA CYS A 322 -25.42 4.22 5.26
C CYS A 322 -25.04 5.62 5.72
N ASN A 323 -25.11 5.90 7.02
CA ASN A 323 -24.74 7.20 7.57
C ASN A 323 -23.26 7.52 7.31
N THR A 324 -22.35 6.56 7.54
CA THR A 324 -20.93 6.78 7.30
C THR A 324 -20.60 6.95 5.82
N ILE A 325 -21.22 6.19 4.91
CA ILE A 325 -21.05 6.38 3.45
C ILE A 325 -21.43 7.81 3.05
N VAL A 326 -22.56 8.30 3.56
CA VAL A 326 -22.99 9.68 3.32
C VAL A 326 -21.98 10.67 3.86
N ASP A 327 -21.57 10.53 5.13
CA ASP A 327 -20.65 11.47 5.77
C ASP A 327 -19.33 11.53 4.98
N ILE A 328 -18.85 10.39 4.49
CA ILE A 328 -17.68 10.30 3.61
C ILE A 328 -17.90 11.09 2.31
N ILE A 329 -19.02 10.86 1.61
CA ILE A 329 -19.32 11.54 0.35
C ILE A 329 -19.41 13.06 0.57
N GLN A 330 -20.11 13.51 1.62
CA GLN A 330 -20.23 14.93 1.95
C GLN A 330 -18.88 15.56 2.24
N ASP A 331 -18.10 14.96 3.13
CA ASP A 331 -16.82 15.52 3.55
C ASP A 331 -15.82 15.54 2.40
N THR A 332 -15.93 14.62 1.43
CA THR A 332 -15.09 14.64 0.21
C THR A 332 -15.35 15.86 -0.67
N TYR A 333 -16.57 16.41 -0.66
CA TYR A 333 -16.89 17.64 -1.41
C TYR A 333 -16.60 18.93 -0.63
N HIS A 334 -16.36 18.84 0.67
CA HIS A 334 -15.94 19.94 1.52
C HIS A 334 -14.41 19.88 1.69
N TYR A 335 -13.67 20.54 0.78
CA TYR A 335 -12.22 20.64 0.88
C TYR A 335 -11.80 21.25 2.23
N GLY A 336 -11.10 20.47 3.07
CA GLY A 336 -10.39 20.94 4.26
C GLY A 336 -10.92 20.41 5.60
N GLY A 337 -10.24 19.39 6.13
CA GLY A 337 -10.34 18.98 7.54
C GLY A 337 -10.41 17.46 7.77
N ILE A 338 -9.82 16.98 8.88
CA ILE A 338 -10.10 15.64 9.40
C ILE A 338 -11.51 15.69 10.00
N SER A 339 -12.45 14.92 9.42
CA SER A 339 -13.79 14.80 9.96
C SER A 339 -13.81 13.93 11.20
N ALA A 340 -14.44 14.41 12.27
CA ALA A 340 -14.70 13.63 13.47
C ALA A 340 -15.99 12.79 13.38
N LYS A 341 -16.72 12.83 12.25
CA LYS A 341 -18.00 12.11 12.07
C LYS A 341 -17.82 10.61 11.89
N TYR A 342 -16.69 10.19 11.31
CA TYR A 342 -16.35 8.79 11.07
C TYR A 342 -14.86 8.56 11.23
N ASN A 343 -14.48 7.29 11.42
CA ASN A 343 -13.08 6.92 11.45
C ASN A 343 -12.52 6.86 10.01
N ILE A 344 -11.54 7.71 9.70
CA ILE A 344 -10.92 7.80 8.36
C ILE A 344 -10.35 6.48 7.87
N THR A 345 -9.91 5.60 8.78
CA THR A 345 -9.34 4.29 8.41
C THR A 345 -10.41 3.23 8.11
N GLU A 346 -11.70 3.53 8.32
CA GLU A 346 -12.83 2.66 7.94
C GLU A 346 -13.51 3.09 6.63
N LYS A 347 -13.00 4.15 5.97
CA LYS A 347 -13.58 4.69 4.72
C LYS A 347 -13.70 3.65 3.62
N GLU A 348 -12.65 2.86 3.42
CA GLU A 348 -12.62 1.78 2.43
C GLU A 348 -13.70 0.73 2.70
N ILE A 349 -13.86 0.31 3.97
CA ILE A 349 -14.83 -0.71 4.38
C ILE A 349 -16.26 -0.20 4.14
N ALA A 350 -16.54 1.04 4.52
CA ALA A 350 -17.84 1.67 4.28
C ALA A 350 -18.18 1.70 2.79
N LEU A 351 -17.29 2.25 1.95
CA LEU A 351 -17.50 2.38 0.51
C LEU A 351 -17.43 1.04 -0.26
N SER A 352 -17.02 -0.04 0.40
CA SER A 352 -16.98 -1.41 -0.16
C SER A 352 -18.05 -2.34 0.47
N SER A 353 -19.13 -1.78 1.01
CA SER A 353 -20.17 -2.54 1.73
C SER A 353 -21.54 -2.59 1.03
N PHE A 354 -21.70 -1.95 -0.13
CA PHE A 354 -23.00 -1.83 -0.81
C PHE A 354 -23.73 -3.17 -1.06
N HIS A 355 -22.99 -4.25 -1.33
CA HIS A 355 -23.54 -5.60 -1.54
C HIS A 355 -24.24 -6.16 -0.29
N LEU A 356 -23.86 -5.70 0.90
CA LEU A 356 -24.49 -6.09 2.17
C LEU A 356 -25.74 -5.27 2.48
N LEU A 357 -25.90 -4.09 1.86
CA LEU A 357 -27.06 -3.25 2.07
C LEU A 357 -28.28 -3.77 1.30
N ILE A 358 -28.08 -4.24 0.06
CA ILE A 358 -29.16 -4.68 -0.84
C ILE A 358 -30.09 -5.76 -0.24
N PRO A 359 -29.60 -6.84 0.43
CA PRO A 359 -30.48 -7.84 1.04
C PRO A 359 -31.33 -7.31 2.20
N ASN A 360 -30.97 -6.15 2.76
CA ASN A 360 -31.56 -5.60 3.97
C ASN A 360 -32.53 -4.44 3.70
N VAL A 361 -32.82 -4.15 2.42
CA VAL A 361 -33.84 -3.17 2.02
C VAL A 361 -35.10 -3.84 1.48
N ASN A 362 -36.26 -3.20 1.65
CA ASN A 362 -37.56 -3.87 1.45
C ASN A 362 -38.30 -3.43 0.18
N ASN A 363 -37.83 -2.38 -0.51
CA ASN A 363 -38.54 -1.80 -1.65
C ASN A 363 -37.58 -1.33 -2.76
N GLU A 364 -38.11 -1.09 -3.95
CA GLU A 364 -37.34 -0.65 -5.13
C GLU A 364 -36.77 0.77 -4.96
N GLU A 365 -37.42 1.63 -4.17
CA GLU A 365 -36.96 3.00 -3.88
C GLU A 365 -35.62 2.97 -3.10
N ASP A 366 -35.56 2.20 -2.02
CA ASP A 366 -34.35 2.02 -1.20
C ASP A 366 -33.18 1.43 -2.01
N VAL A 367 -33.47 0.52 -2.96
CA VAL A 367 -32.45 -0.01 -3.88
C VAL A 367 -31.92 1.08 -4.81
N ASN A 368 -32.79 1.96 -5.31
CA ASN A 368 -32.37 3.08 -6.16
C ASN A 368 -31.52 4.08 -5.37
N GLU A 369 -31.78 4.28 -4.08
CA GLU A 369 -30.96 5.11 -3.20
C GLU A 369 -29.55 4.51 -2.98
N ILE A 370 -29.43 3.19 -2.84
CA ILE A 370 -28.12 2.53 -2.81
C ILE A 370 -27.37 2.72 -4.14
N VAL A 371 -28.06 2.57 -5.27
CA VAL A 371 -27.47 2.82 -6.60
C VAL A 371 -27.00 4.27 -6.73
N LEU A 372 -27.79 5.22 -6.24
CA LEU A 372 -27.43 6.63 -6.21
C LEU A 372 -26.15 6.88 -5.38
N ALA A 373 -26.05 6.27 -4.19
CA ALA A 373 -24.86 6.38 -3.35
C ALA A 373 -23.60 5.81 -4.04
N ILE A 374 -23.74 4.72 -4.79
CA ILE A 374 -22.64 4.17 -5.62
C ILE A 374 -22.21 5.18 -6.68
N ILE A 375 -23.16 5.78 -7.41
CA ILE A 375 -22.87 6.79 -8.44
C ILE A 375 -22.15 7.99 -7.82
N TYR A 376 -22.64 8.52 -6.70
CA TYR A 376 -21.98 9.63 -6.00
C TYR A 376 -20.58 9.29 -5.52
N THR A 377 -20.37 8.07 -5.04
CA THR A 377 -19.05 7.59 -4.65
C THR A 377 -18.10 7.56 -5.85
N LEU A 378 -18.55 7.06 -7.01
CA LEU A 378 -17.75 6.94 -8.23
C LEU A 378 -17.44 8.29 -8.89
N ILE A 379 -18.23 9.34 -8.63
CA ILE A 379 -17.99 10.68 -9.17
C ILE A 379 -17.39 11.66 -8.15
N ALA A 380 -17.27 11.26 -6.88
CA ALA A 380 -16.65 12.07 -5.84
C ALA A 380 -15.15 12.28 -6.10
N PRO A 381 -14.59 13.44 -5.70
CA PRO A 381 -13.16 13.74 -5.83
C PRO A 381 -12.35 13.04 -4.73
N LEU A 382 -12.45 11.70 -4.69
CA LEU A 382 -11.66 10.86 -3.80
C LEU A 382 -10.19 10.84 -4.23
N ALA A 383 -9.30 10.51 -3.29
CA ALA A 383 -7.91 10.28 -3.66
C ALA A 383 -7.82 9.03 -4.54
N ASP A 384 -6.89 9.05 -5.49
CA ASP A 384 -6.72 8.01 -6.50
C ASP A 384 -6.66 6.58 -5.93
N TYR A 385 -5.88 6.37 -4.87
CA TYR A 385 -5.74 5.06 -4.21
C TYR A 385 -7.03 4.57 -3.54
N GLU A 386 -7.92 5.47 -3.14
CA GLU A 386 -9.22 5.13 -2.56
C GLU A 386 -10.18 4.73 -3.68
N LEU A 387 -10.21 5.52 -4.76
CA LEU A 387 -11.07 5.27 -5.90
C LEU A 387 -10.73 3.94 -6.59
N ASP A 388 -9.43 3.61 -6.75
CA ASP A 388 -8.98 2.35 -7.35
C ASP A 388 -9.58 1.14 -6.61
N LYS A 389 -9.58 1.17 -5.28
CA LYS A 389 -10.15 0.10 -4.45
C LYS A 389 -11.66 -0.02 -4.60
N ILE A 390 -12.35 1.12 -4.68
CA ILE A 390 -13.81 1.14 -4.87
C ILE A 390 -14.19 0.63 -6.25
N ILE A 391 -13.48 1.05 -7.31
CA ILE A 391 -13.70 0.56 -8.67
C ILE A 391 -13.49 -0.96 -8.71
N LEU A 392 -12.41 -1.45 -8.11
CA LEU A 392 -12.13 -2.88 -8.00
C LEU A 392 -13.27 -3.62 -7.29
N TYR A 393 -13.72 -3.11 -6.15
CA TYR A 393 -14.84 -3.67 -5.41
C TYR A 393 -16.13 -3.70 -6.23
N ILE A 394 -16.49 -2.61 -6.92
CA ILE A 394 -17.72 -2.57 -7.73
C ILE A 394 -17.62 -3.59 -8.88
N ARG A 395 -16.47 -3.64 -9.56
CA ARG A 395 -16.24 -4.52 -10.71
C ARG A 395 -16.21 -6.00 -10.34
N GLU A 396 -15.62 -6.35 -9.21
CA GLU A 396 -15.32 -7.76 -8.87
C GLU A 396 -16.20 -8.33 -7.77
N THR A 397 -16.67 -7.51 -6.82
CA THR A 397 -17.53 -7.99 -5.72
C THR A 397 -18.99 -7.64 -5.99
N PHE A 398 -19.30 -6.35 -6.19
CA PHE A 398 -20.68 -5.90 -6.36
C PHE A 398 -21.31 -6.46 -7.64
N SER A 399 -20.57 -6.45 -8.76
CA SER A 399 -21.06 -6.96 -10.04
C SER A 399 -21.34 -8.46 -10.01
N ASN A 400 -20.58 -9.24 -9.23
CA ASN A 400 -20.81 -10.68 -9.08
C ASN A 400 -22.07 -10.98 -8.26
N HIS A 401 -22.36 -10.18 -7.23
CA HIS A 401 -23.59 -10.33 -6.43
C HIS A 401 -24.83 -9.77 -7.13
N TYR A 402 -24.69 -8.63 -7.83
CA TYR A 402 -25.79 -7.88 -8.41
C TYR A 402 -25.48 -7.41 -9.84
N PRO A 403 -25.37 -8.33 -10.82
CA PRO A 403 -24.93 -8.00 -12.19
C PRO A 403 -25.88 -7.01 -12.89
N THR A 404 -27.18 -7.11 -12.65
CA THR A 404 -28.18 -6.20 -13.23
C THR A 404 -28.08 -4.78 -12.66
N LEU A 405 -27.86 -4.64 -11.36
CA LEU A 405 -27.67 -3.34 -10.71
C LEU A 405 -26.33 -2.72 -11.10
N ALA A 406 -25.26 -3.52 -11.18
CA ALA A 406 -23.97 -3.05 -11.66
C ALA A 406 -24.04 -2.56 -13.11
N LYS A 407 -24.74 -3.27 -13.99
CA LYS A 407 -24.99 -2.81 -15.37
C LYS A 407 -25.78 -1.49 -15.40
N ARG A 408 -26.76 -1.33 -14.50
CA ARG A 408 -27.50 -0.06 -14.37
C ARG A 408 -26.60 1.09 -13.92
N VAL A 409 -25.76 0.89 -12.90
CA VAL A 409 -24.75 1.86 -12.46
C VAL A 409 -23.86 2.27 -13.64
N TRP A 410 -23.37 1.29 -14.39
CA TRP A 410 -22.52 1.51 -15.57
C TRP A 410 -23.23 2.35 -16.65
N LEU A 411 -24.48 2.02 -17.00
CA LEU A 411 -25.26 2.79 -17.98
C LEU A 411 -25.57 4.23 -17.52
N VAL A 412 -25.84 4.42 -16.22
CA VAL A 412 -26.07 5.76 -15.64
C VAL A 412 -24.81 6.62 -15.78
N LEU A 413 -23.61 6.05 -15.57
CA LEU A 413 -22.35 6.80 -15.77
C LEU A 413 -22.14 7.21 -17.22
N ILE A 414 -22.49 6.36 -18.19
CA ILE A 414 -22.42 6.72 -19.63
C ILE A 414 -23.35 7.91 -19.92
N LYS A 415 -24.59 7.89 -19.41
CA LYS A 415 -25.53 9.01 -19.57
C LYS A 415 -25.09 10.26 -18.84
N LEU A 416 -24.46 10.11 -17.68
CA LEU A 416 -23.87 11.23 -16.97
C LEU A 416 -22.71 11.86 -17.75
N ALA A 417 -21.92 11.06 -18.48
CA ALA A 417 -20.89 11.58 -19.36
C ALA A 417 -21.47 12.46 -20.48
N GLU A 418 -22.58 12.04 -21.11
CA GLU A 418 -23.34 12.83 -22.10
C GLU A 418 -23.85 14.16 -21.47
N TYR A 419 -24.42 14.08 -20.27
CA TYR A 419 -24.94 15.24 -19.55
C TYR A 419 -23.84 16.26 -19.21
N ARG A 420 -22.74 15.82 -18.59
CA ARG A 420 -21.63 16.70 -18.17
C ARG A 420 -20.91 17.37 -19.32
N LYS A 421 -20.88 16.73 -20.51
CA LYS A 421 -20.32 17.37 -21.70
C LYS A 421 -21.12 18.61 -22.12
N THR A 422 -22.44 18.52 -22.03
CA THR A 422 -23.36 19.63 -22.38
C THR A 422 -23.50 20.67 -21.26
N HIS A 423 -23.14 20.30 -20.03
CA HIS A 423 -23.18 21.14 -18.82
C HIS A 423 -21.84 21.12 -18.09
N PRO A 424 -20.75 21.64 -18.68
CA PRO A 424 -19.42 21.55 -18.08
C PRO A 424 -19.34 22.35 -16.77
N TYR A 425 -18.74 21.74 -15.75
CA TYR A 425 -18.47 22.42 -14.48
C TYR A 425 -17.48 23.56 -14.68
N THR A 426 -17.90 24.78 -14.35
CA THR A 426 -16.97 25.91 -14.18
C THR A 426 -16.53 25.99 -12.72
N HIS A 427 -15.41 26.66 -12.43
CA HIS A 427 -15.00 26.96 -11.04
C HIS A 427 -16.06 27.75 -10.23
N TYR A 428 -17.12 28.23 -10.89
CA TYR A 428 -18.25 28.94 -10.32
C TYR A 428 -19.58 28.21 -10.54
N ALA A 429 -19.58 26.87 -10.54
CA ALA A 429 -20.81 26.10 -10.66
C ALA A 429 -21.83 26.55 -9.60
N LYS A 430 -23.01 26.95 -10.07
CA LYS A 430 -24.07 27.44 -9.19
C LYS A 430 -24.72 26.26 -8.49
N GLU A 431 -25.31 26.52 -7.33
CA GLU A 431 -26.12 25.53 -6.61
C GLU A 431 -27.24 24.93 -7.49
N SER A 432 -27.78 25.72 -8.42
CA SER A 432 -28.73 25.24 -9.43
C SER A 432 -28.14 24.19 -10.39
N ASP A 433 -26.86 24.30 -10.73
CA ASP A 433 -26.21 23.36 -11.66
C ASP A 433 -25.98 22.00 -10.98
N ILE A 434 -25.66 22.02 -9.68
CA ILE A 434 -25.53 20.81 -8.86
C ILE A 434 -26.89 20.12 -8.72
N GLN A 435 -27.94 20.87 -8.37
CA GLN A 435 -29.30 20.33 -8.26
C GLN A 435 -29.79 19.74 -9.59
N ASN A 436 -29.47 20.38 -10.72
CA ASN A 436 -29.84 19.88 -12.04
C ASN A 436 -29.14 18.55 -12.39
N GLU A 437 -27.87 18.39 -12.01
CA GLU A 437 -27.15 17.11 -12.17
C GLU A 437 -27.76 16.03 -11.27
N ASP A 438 -28.07 16.35 -10.01
CA ASP A 438 -28.72 15.43 -9.07
C ASP A 438 -30.08 14.96 -9.61
N ASP A 439 -30.93 15.90 -10.04
CA ASP A 439 -32.24 15.61 -10.63
C ASP A 439 -32.11 14.80 -11.93
N PHE A 440 -31.03 14.98 -12.69
CA PHE A 440 -30.73 14.17 -13.87
C PHE A 440 -30.35 12.74 -13.48
N ILE A 441 -29.45 12.56 -12.51
CA ILE A 441 -29.02 11.24 -12.04
C ILE A 441 -30.22 10.47 -11.50
N HIS A 442 -31.04 11.07 -10.62
CA HIS A 442 -32.23 10.43 -10.06
C HIS A 442 -33.21 9.98 -11.14
N ARG A 443 -33.52 10.85 -12.12
CA ARG A 443 -34.42 10.48 -13.24
C ARG A 443 -33.85 9.36 -14.09
N THR A 444 -32.53 9.38 -14.35
CA THR A 444 -31.85 8.37 -15.16
C THR A 444 -31.81 7.03 -14.45
N ILE A 445 -31.60 7.02 -13.13
CA ILE A 445 -31.69 5.80 -12.33
C ILE A 445 -33.08 5.19 -12.54
N LEU A 446 -34.15 5.95 -12.36
CA LEU A 446 -35.55 5.46 -12.45
C LEU A 446 -35.96 4.95 -13.86
N ASP A 447 -35.19 5.22 -14.91
CA ASP A 447 -35.50 4.77 -16.26
C ASP A 447 -35.27 3.25 -16.45
N LYS A 448 -36.37 2.50 -16.49
CA LYS A 448 -36.35 1.04 -16.75
C LYS A 448 -36.01 0.69 -18.21
N GLY A 449 -36.05 1.66 -19.12
CA GLY A 449 -35.71 1.52 -20.54
C GLY A 449 -34.25 1.82 -20.85
N LEU A 450 -33.42 2.10 -19.84
CA LEU A 450 -32.03 2.49 -20.00
C LEU A 450 -31.22 1.41 -20.75
N ARG A 451 -30.60 1.82 -21.87
CA ARG A 451 -29.81 0.95 -22.75
C ARG A 451 -28.58 1.67 -23.26
N LEU A 452 -27.57 0.88 -23.63
CA LEU A 452 -26.38 1.39 -24.29
C LEU A 452 -26.74 1.90 -25.70
N ASP A 453 -26.31 3.12 -26.00
CA ASP A 453 -26.39 3.71 -27.34
C ASP A 453 -25.00 4.18 -27.76
N LEU A 454 -24.28 3.31 -28.48
CA LEU A 454 -22.91 3.58 -28.93
C LEU A 454 -22.83 4.77 -29.88
N SER A 455 -23.92 5.12 -30.60
CA SER A 455 -23.91 6.25 -31.53
C SER A 455 -23.70 7.59 -30.83
N LYS A 456 -24.00 7.65 -29.53
CA LYS A 456 -23.82 8.83 -28.68
C LYS A 456 -22.51 8.84 -27.90
N VAL A 457 -21.80 7.71 -27.86
CA VAL A 457 -20.55 7.58 -27.11
C VAL A 457 -19.41 8.10 -27.97
N SER A 458 -18.98 9.34 -27.72
CA SER A 458 -17.77 9.90 -28.33
C SER A 458 -17.15 10.96 -27.44
N PHE A 459 -15.87 11.29 -27.63
CA PHE A 459 -15.22 12.35 -26.86
C PHE A 459 -15.73 13.76 -27.20
N ASP A 460 -16.49 13.91 -28.28
CA ASP A 460 -17.19 15.14 -28.65
C ASP A 460 -18.54 15.29 -27.94
N GLN A 461 -19.21 14.17 -27.64
CA GLN A 461 -20.55 14.17 -27.04
C GLN A 461 -20.55 13.80 -25.55
N CYS A 462 -19.47 13.21 -25.04
CA CYS A 462 -19.37 12.75 -23.66
C CYS A 462 -18.12 13.31 -22.96
N ASP A 463 -18.21 13.45 -21.64
CA ASP A 463 -17.08 13.76 -20.78
C ASP A 463 -16.07 12.60 -20.77
N ARG A 464 -14.80 12.91 -21.09
CA ARG A 464 -13.74 11.90 -21.23
C ARG A 464 -13.43 11.19 -19.91
N PHE A 465 -13.38 11.92 -18.79
CA PHE A 465 -13.01 11.35 -17.50
C PHE A 465 -14.05 10.35 -17.01
N VAL A 466 -15.34 10.68 -17.18
CA VAL A 466 -16.43 9.76 -16.84
C VAL A 466 -16.40 8.53 -17.75
N LEU A 467 -16.11 8.68 -19.05
CA LEU A 467 -15.96 7.52 -19.95
C LEU A 467 -14.79 6.62 -19.58
N TYR A 468 -13.61 7.18 -19.29
CA TYR A 468 -12.44 6.40 -18.84
C TYR A 468 -12.73 5.65 -17.54
N ARG A 469 -13.37 6.30 -16.58
CA ARG A 469 -13.78 5.65 -15.33
C ARG A 469 -14.78 4.52 -15.58
N THR A 470 -15.74 4.74 -16.48
CA THR A 470 -16.73 3.73 -16.87
C THR A 470 -16.08 2.54 -17.59
N LEU A 471 -15.05 2.79 -18.39
CA LEU A 471 -14.26 1.74 -19.04
C LEU A 471 -13.59 0.82 -18.01
N VAL A 472 -12.89 1.38 -17.02
CA VAL A 472 -12.19 0.60 -15.97
C VAL A 472 -13.17 -0.12 -15.02
N LEU A 473 -14.38 0.41 -14.86
CA LEU A 473 -15.47 -0.21 -14.08
C LEU A 473 -16.09 -1.43 -14.76
N THR A 474 -15.93 -1.56 -16.08
CA THR A 474 -16.53 -2.63 -16.88
C THR A 474 -16.03 -4.00 -16.37
N PRO A 475 -16.89 -5.03 -16.27
CA PRO A 475 -16.45 -6.36 -15.85
C PRO A 475 -15.35 -6.94 -16.75
N ILE A 476 -14.38 -7.62 -16.13
CA ILE A 476 -13.20 -8.19 -16.82
C ILE A 476 -13.59 -9.36 -17.75
N ARG A 477 -14.70 -10.06 -17.47
CA ARG A 477 -15.24 -11.13 -18.33
C ARG A 477 -16.36 -10.58 -19.20
N PHE A 478 -16.16 -10.63 -20.52
CA PHE A 478 -17.07 -10.07 -21.53
C PHE A 478 -18.24 -10.99 -21.91
N ASP A 479 -18.95 -11.54 -20.92
CA ASP A 479 -20.11 -12.40 -21.21
C ASP A 479 -21.29 -11.59 -21.79
N ASP A 480 -21.29 -10.28 -21.58
CA ASP A 480 -22.28 -9.33 -22.09
C ASP A 480 -21.73 -8.56 -23.30
N THR A 481 -22.46 -8.60 -24.41
CA THR A 481 -22.07 -7.95 -25.67
C THR A 481 -22.01 -6.44 -25.57
N ASP A 482 -22.75 -5.82 -24.64
CA ASP A 482 -22.73 -4.36 -24.44
C ASP A 482 -21.37 -3.90 -23.91
N TYR A 483 -20.77 -4.65 -22.99
CA TYR A 483 -19.45 -4.34 -22.44
C TYR A 483 -18.36 -4.44 -23.50
N TYR A 484 -18.37 -5.53 -24.27
CA TYR A 484 -17.45 -5.70 -25.39
C TYR A 484 -17.64 -4.62 -26.46
N GLY A 485 -18.89 -4.32 -26.81
CA GLY A 485 -19.23 -3.26 -27.77
C GLY A 485 -18.75 -1.89 -27.32
N PHE A 486 -18.87 -1.57 -26.03
CA PHE A 486 -18.37 -0.31 -25.47
C PHE A 486 -16.84 -0.21 -25.52
N ILE A 487 -16.12 -1.27 -25.14
CA ILE A 487 -14.65 -1.29 -25.18
C ILE A 487 -14.15 -1.14 -26.61
N THR A 488 -14.70 -1.92 -27.54
CA THR A 488 -14.29 -1.90 -28.96
C THR A 488 -14.68 -0.60 -29.66
N HIS A 489 -15.69 0.11 -29.17
CA HIS A 489 -16.05 1.44 -29.65
C HIS A 489 -15.13 2.54 -29.08
N LEU A 490 -14.77 2.48 -27.79
CA LEU A 490 -13.90 3.47 -27.14
C LEU A 490 -12.42 3.34 -27.50
N LEU A 491 -11.92 2.11 -27.64
CA LEU A 491 -10.50 1.85 -27.83
C LEU A 491 -9.92 2.55 -29.07
N PRO A 492 -10.54 2.52 -30.26
CA PRO A 492 -10.04 3.24 -31.43
C PRO A 492 -10.00 4.76 -31.22
N MET A 493 -10.95 5.33 -30.49
CA MET A 493 -10.93 6.76 -30.16
C MET A 493 -9.79 7.11 -29.22
N LEU A 494 -9.54 6.29 -28.19
CA LEU A 494 -8.41 6.44 -27.28
C LEU A 494 -7.07 6.35 -28.03
N ILE A 495 -6.94 5.36 -28.93
CA ILE A 495 -5.76 5.21 -29.78
C ILE A 495 -5.57 6.48 -30.64
N GLY A 496 -6.62 6.96 -31.31
CA GLY A 496 -6.56 8.18 -32.12
C GLY A 496 -6.13 9.42 -31.32
N ASP A 497 -6.59 9.55 -30.08
CA ASP A 497 -6.17 10.61 -29.16
C ASP A 497 -4.66 10.52 -28.85
N LEU A 498 -4.14 9.32 -28.55
CA LEU A 498 -2.72 9.07 -28.26
C LEU A 498 -1.80 9.22 -29.50
N GLU A 499 -2.35 9.10 -30.71
CA GLU A 499 -1.65 9.34 -31.97
C GLU A 499 -1.59 10.83 -32.35
N SER A 500 -2.47 11.65 -31.75
CA SER A 500 -2.64 13.03 -32.17
C SER A 500 -1.40 13.88 -31.93
N THR A 501 -1.09 14.72 -32.91
CA THR A 501 -0.04 15.73 -32.82
C THR A 501 -0.55 17.08 -32.28
N ASP A 502 -1.84 17.17 -31.92
CA ASP A 502 -2.42 18.39 -31.36
C ASP A 502 -1.88 18.62 -29.93
N ILE A 503 -1.16 19.72 -29.73
CA ILE A 503 -0.52 20.06 -28.46
C ILE A 503 -1.54 20.24 -27.33
N SER A 504 -2.72 20.78 -27.62
CA SER A 504 -3.77 21.01 -26.63
C SER A 504 -4.35 19.68 -26.16
N LEU A 505 -4.57 18.76 -27.10
CA LEU A 505 -5.03 17.41 -26.79
C LEU A 505 -3.96 16.61 -26.03
N GLN A 506 -2.69 16.69 -26.43
CA GLN A 506 -1.59 16.05 -25.70
C GLN A 506 -1.48 16.55 -24.25
N ARG A 507 -1.65 17.86 -24.01
CA ARG A 507 -1.68 18.40 -22.64
C ARG A 507 -2.85 17.86 -21.84
N LEU A 508 -4.02 17.74 -22.47
CA LEU A 508 -5.20 17.14 -21.84
C LEU A 508 -4.94 15.67 -21.46
N ILE A 509 -4.44 14.86 -22.40
CA ILE A 509 -4.10 13.45 -22.21
C ILE A 509 -3.08 13.27 -21.09
N ARG A 510 -2.03 14.11 -21.05
CA ARG A 510 -1.05 14.10 -19.95
C ARG A 510 -1.66 14.48 -18.61
N GLY A 511 -2.66 15.37 -18.59
CA GLY A 511 -3.47 15.65 -17.41
C GLY A 511 -4.30 14.46 -16.94
N CYS A 512 -4.58 13.51 -17.83
CA CYS A 512 -5.33 12.26 -17.56
C CYS A 512 -4.42 11.06 -17.30
N TYR A 513 -3.12 11.24 -17.07
CA TYR A 513 -2.14 10.14 -16.98
C TYR A 513 -2.55 9.00 -16.03
N LYS A 514 -3.15 9.32 -14.88
CA LYS A 514 -3.67 8.30 -13.95
C LYS A 514 -4.74 7.42 -14.58
N SER A 515 -5.73 8.03 -15.25
CA SER A 515 -6.79 7.29 -15.92
C SER A 515 -6.26 6.39 -17.03
N LEU A 516 -5.18 6.81 -17.72
CA LEU A 516 -4.52 5.96 -18.71
C LEU A 516 -3.89 4.73 -18.05
N ILE A 517 -3.15 4.89 -16.95
CA ILE A 517 -2.60 3.75 -16.20
C ILE A 517 -3.71 2.77 -15.77
N ASP A 518 -4.85 3.29 -15.30
CA ASP A 518 -5.97 2.45 -14.88
C ASP A 518 -6.57 1.66 -16.04
N ILE A 519 -6.65 2.28 -17.22
CA ILE A 519 -7.04 1.62 -18.46
C ILE A 519 -6.00 0.58 -18.88
N GLU A 520 -4.70 0.88 -18.79
CA GLU A 520 -3.62 -0.06 -19.13
C GLU A 520 -3.73 -1.34 -18.29
N ARG A 521 -3.86 -1.19 -16.97
CA ARG A 521 -4.03 -2.29 -16.01
C ARG A 521 -5.33 -3.06 -16.23
N TYR A 522 -6.41 -2.35 -16.54
CA TYR A 522 -7.71 -2.95 -16.83
C TYR A 522 -7.68 -3.79 -18.11
N LEU A 523 -7.14 -3.25 -19.20
CA LEU A 523 -7.02 -3.97 -20.47
C LEU A 523 -6.11 -5.18 -20.32
N ALA A 524 -4.96 -5.03 -19.65
CA ALA A 524 -4.08 -6.14 -19.33
C ALA A 524 -4.81 -7.28 -18.58
N SER A 525 -5.55 -6.93 -17.52
CA SER A 525 -6.33 -7.92 -16.75
C SER A 525 -7.43 -8.57 -17.59
N SER A 526 -8.09 -7.79 -18.45
CA SER A 526 -9.17 -8.26 -19.33
C SER A 526 -8.66 -9.22 -20.39
N LEU A 527 -7.52 -8.91 -21.03
CA LEU A 527 -6.88 -9.78 -22.01
C LEU A 527 -6.51 -11.15 -21.42
N LEU A 528 -6.16 -11.20 -20.13
CA LEU A 528 -5.76 -12.42 -19.44
C LEU A 528 -6.92 -13.35 -19.11
N VAL A 529 -8.08 -12.77 -18.78
CA VAL A 529 -9.21 -13.52 -18.21
C VAL A 529 -10.36 -13.73 -19.19
N SER A 530 -10.51 -12.86 -20.19
CA SER A 530 -11.59 -12.95 -21.18
C SER A 530 -11.41 -14.10 -22.16
N ASP A 531 -12.52 -14.57 -22.72
CA ASP A 531 -12.56 -15.50 -23.85
C ASP A 531 -11.80 -14.93 -25.06
N LEU A 532 -11.00 -15.78 -25.71
CA LEU A 532 -10.17 -15.44 -26.88
C LEU A 532 -10.94 -14.79 -28.03
N LYS A 533 -12.22 -15.11 -28.20
CA LYS A 533 -13.06 -14.48 -29.25
C LYS A 533 -13.20 -12.96 -29.07
N TYR A 534 -13.05 -12.47 -27.84
CA TYR A 534 -13.11 -11.05 -27.51
C TYR A 534 -11.72 -10.44 -27.29
N SER A 535 -10.79 -11.17 -26.66
CA SER A 535 -9.46 -10.63 -26.36
C SER A 535 -8.58 -10.51 -27.61
N ILE A 536 -8.66 -11.45 -28.57
CA ILE A 536 -7.86 -11.40 -29.81
C ILE A 536 -8.11 -10.12 -30.62
N PRO A 537 -9.36 -9.69 -30.92
CA PRO A 537 -9.61 -8.45 -31.66
C PRO A 537 -9.05 -7.20 -30.96
N ILE A 538 -9.25 -7.10 -29.64
CA ILE A 538 -8.73 -5.98 -28.83
C ILE A 538 -7.20 -5.98 -28.87
N PHE A 539 -6.58 -7.13 -28.66
CA PHE A 539 -5.14 -7.31 -28.69
C PHE A 539 -4.54 -6.92 -30.05
N LYS A 540 -5.11 -7.43 -31.15
CA LYS A 540 -4.70 -7.08 -32.51
C LYS A 540 -4.79 -5.57 -32.75
N SER A 541 -5.90 -4.95 -32.37
CA SER A 541 -6.09 -3.49 -32.53
C SER A 541 -5.00 -2.68 -31.81
N LEU A 542 -4.59 -3.09 -30.61
CA LEU A 542 -3.51 -2.43 -29.87
C LEU A 542 -2.16 -2.57 -30.58
N ILE A 543 -1.77 -3.81 -30.89
CA ILE A 543 -0.47 -4.10 -31.51
C ILE A 543 -0.36 -3.49 -32.90
N GLU A 544 -1.35 -3.70 -33.77
CA GLU A 544 -1.34 -3.17 -35.13
C GLU A 544 -1.29 -1.63 -35.16
N SER A 545 -1.91 -0.96 -34.18
CA SER A 545 -1.84 0.49 -34.06
C SER A 545 -0.45 0.95 -33.62
N ALA A 546 0.16 0.29 -32.63
CA ALA A 546 1.54 0.59 -32.23
C ALA A 546 2.55 0.37 -33.38
N LEU A 547 2.36 -0.66 -34.19
CA LEU A 547 3.24 -1.00 -35.31
C LEU A 547 3.23 0.02 -36.46
N LYS A 548 2.17 0.83 -36.60
CA LYS A 548 2.11 1.89 -37.63
C LYS A 548 3.11 3.02 -37.37
N HIS A 549 3.58 3.20 -36.14
CA HIS A 549 4.49 4.29 -35.76
C HIS A 549 5.95 3.89 -35.93
N LYS A 550 6.55 4.23 -37.08
CA LYS A 550 7.98 3.98 -37.38
C LYS A 550 8.93 5.10 -36.93
N THR A 551 8.43 6.22 -36.40
CA THR A 551 9.28 7.39 -36.12
C THR A 551 9.93 7.33 -34.73
N PRO A 552 11.23 7.67 -34.60
CA PRO A 552 11.92 7.70 -33.32
C PRO A 552 11.29 8.71 -32.36
N ILE A 553 11.25 8.32 -31.08
CA ILE A 553 10.77 9.11 -29.95
C ILE A 553 11.60 10.40 -29.86
N ARG A 554 10.99 11.55 -30.18
CA ARG A 554 11.47 12.87 -29.78
C ARG A 554 10.34 13.56 -29.03
N TYR A 555 10.66 14.06 -27.83
CA TYR A 555 9.84 14.90 -26.95
C TYR A 555 8.34 14.96 -27.31
N GLY A 556 7.55 14.09 -26.68
CA GLY A 556 6.10 14.07 -26.81
C GLY A 556 5.53 13.32 -28.02
N ARG A 557 6.34 12.47 -28.67
CA ARG A 557 5.88 11.48 -29.67
C ARG A 557 6.30 10.09 -29.21
N GLY A 558 5.32 9.23 -28.92
CA GLY A 558 5.54 7.90 -28.34
C GLY A 558 4.46 7.43 -27.35
N GLU A 559 3.49 8.28 -27.01
CA GLU A 559 2.47 7.99 -25.98
C GLU A 559 1.66 6.72 -26.30
N LEU A 560 1.30 6.46 -27.57
CA LEU A 560 0.64 5.20 -27.96
C LEU A 560 1.55 3.97 -27.79
N LEU A 561 2.81 4.07 -28.21
CA LEU A 561 3.74 2.94 -28.11
C LEU A 561 4.02 2.59 -26.65
N GLU A 562 4.22 3.60 -25.81
CA GLU A 562 4.38 3.46 -24.36
C GLU A 562 3.13 2.86 -23.72
N PHE A 563 1.94 3.36 -24.08
CA PHE A 563 0.66 2.82 -23.61
C PHE A 563 0.48 1.33 -23.95
N VAL A 564 0.77 0.94 -25.19
CA VAL A 564 0.70 -0.47 -25.61
C VAL A 564 1.76 -1.32 -24.92
N LYS A 565 3.00 -0.81 -24.78
CA LYS A 565 4.06 -1.51 -24.04
C LYS A 565 3.66 -1.73 -22.58
N ASN A 566 3.13 -0.71 -21.90
CA ASN A 566 2.67 -0.80 -20.52
C ASN A 566 1.56 -1.85 -20.36
N ILE A 567 0.59 -1.93 -21.28
CA ILE A 567 -0.44 -2.97 -21.27
C ILE A 567 0.19 -4.36 -21.33
N LEU A 568 1.15 -4.58 -22.22
CA LEU A 568 1.84 -5.87 -22.36
C LEU A 568 2.69 -6.21 -21.13
N ASP A 569 3.37 -5.23 -20.56
CA ASP A 569 4.15 -5.41 -19.35
C ASP A 569 3.23 -5.78 -18.17
N PHE A 570 2.13 -5.04 -17.96
CA PHE A 570 1.12 -5.37 -16.94
C PHE A 570 0.47 -6.72 -17.18
N TYR A 571 0.26 -7.12 -18.44
CA TYR A 571 -0.31 -8.41 -18.81
C TYR A 571 0.57 -9.57 -18.31
N VAL A 572 1.88 -9.47 -18.56
CA VAL A 572 2.85 -10.48 -18.12
C VAL A 572 3.04 -10.45 -16.60
N ILE A 573 3.16 -9.26 -16.01
CA ILE A 573 3.32 -9.09 -14.55
C ILE A 573 2.11 -9.67 -13.81
N LYS A 574 0.89 -9.41 -14.30
CA LYS A 574 -0.34 -9.93 -13.68
C LYS A 574 -0.37 -11.46 -13.68
N LEU A 575 0.06 -12.10 -14.76
CA LEU A 575 0.17 -13.56 -14.83
C LEU A 575 1.21 -14.10 -13.84
N ARG A 576 2.38 -13.45 -13.73
CA ARG A 576 3.40 -13.81 -12.75
C ARG A 576 2.84 -13.70 -11.32
N ASP A 577 2.23 -12.56 -10.98
CA ASP A 577 1.70 -12.29 -9.64
C ASP A 577 0.59 -13.28 -9.25
N ASN A 578 -0.31 -13.63 -10.18
CA ASN A 578 -1.34 -14.64 -9.95
C ASN A 578 -0.72 -16.01 -9.60
N GLY A 579 0.40 -16.37 -10.22
CA GLY A 579 1.15 -17.60 -9.91
C GLY A 579 1.81 -17.54 -8.52
N VAL A 580 2.40 -16.40 -8.15
CA VAL A 580 3.01 -16.20 -6.83
C VAL A 580 1.98 -16.20 -5.70
N LEU A 581 0.82 -15.59 -5.94
CA LEU A 581 -0.30 -15.58 -4.99
C LEU A 581 -0.95 -16.96 -4.80
N GLY A 582 -0.66 -17.92 -5.69
CA GLY A 582 -1.22 -19.26 -5.62
C GLY A 582 -2.74 -19.26 -5.80
N ILE A 583 -3.25 -18.52 -6.80
CA ILE A 583 -4.68 -18.57 -7.13
C ILE A 583 -5.10 -19.99 -7.53
N GLN A 584 -6.41 -20.24 -7.59
CA GLN A 584 -6.95 -21.56 -7.94
C GLN A 584 -6.30 -22.12 -9.22
N GLU A 585 -5.72 -23.32 -9.13
CA GLU A 585 -4.89 -23.94 -10.18
C GLU A 585 -5.58 -23.94 -11.55
N LYS A 586 -6.85 -24.38 -11.61
CA LYS A 586 -7.64 -24.37 -12.84
C LYS A 586 -7.74 -22.99 -13.50
N ILE A 587 -7.95 -21.93 -12.70
CA ILE A 587 -8.03 -20.56 -13.21
C ILE A 587 -6.66 -20.12 -13.73
N TYR A 588 -5.59 -20.49 -13.04
CA TYR A 588 -4.23 -20.16 -13.45
C TYR A 588 -3.84 -20.85 -14.75
N GLU A 589 -4.18 -22.13 -14.93
CA GLU A 589 -3.96 -22.87 -16.17
C GLU A 589 -4.71 -22.24 -17.36
N GLU A 590 -5.97 -21.82 -17.16
CA GLU A 590 -6.74 -21.08 -18.18
C GLU A 590 -6.04 -19.77 -18.57
N GLN A 591 -5.50 -19.03 -17.59
CA GLN A 591 -4.74 -17.79 -17.85
C GLN A 591 -3.43 -18.04 -18.61
N ILE A 592 -2.71 -19.13 -18.31
CA ILE A 592 -1.50 -19.53 -19.05
C ILE A 592 -1.85 -19.88 -20.50
N ALA A 593 -2.95 -20.60 -20.73
CA ALA A 593 -3.41 -20.93 -22.08
C ALA A 593 -3.79 -19.68 -22.88
N ASN A 594 -4.50 -18.74 -22.25
CA ASN A 594 -4.82 -17.44 -22.85
C ASN A 594 -3.56 -16.63 -23.15
N PHE A 595 -2.60 -16.61 -22.22
CA PHE A 595 -1.28 -16.01 -22.39
C PHE A 595 -0.61 -16.47 -23.67
N TRP A 596 -0.36 -17.77 -23.81
CA TRP A 596 0.33 -18.30 -24.98
C TRP A 596 -0.47 -18.14 -26.27
N SER A 597 -1.80 -18.16 -26.21
CA SER A 597 -2.64 -17.92 -27.39
C SER A 597 -2.45 -16.49 -27.92
N LEU A 598 -2.52 -15.49 -27.04
CA LEU A 598 -2.29 -14.09 -27.43
C LEU A 598 -0.81 -13.83 -27.77
N TRP A 599 0.13 -14.51 -27.11
CA TRP A 599 1.56 -14.37 -27.41
C TRP A 599 1.94 -14.92 -28.79
N ASN A 600 1.30 -16.00 -29.24
CA ASN A 600 1.43 -16.48 -30.62
C ASN A 600 0.87 -15.48 -31.62
N VAL A 601 -0.30 -14.88 -31.34
CA VAL A 601 -0.83 -13.78 -32.16
C VAL A 601 0.14 -12.61 -32.20
N PHE A 602 0.76 -12.26 -31.07
CA PHE A 602 1.75 -11.21 -30.99
C PHE A 602 2.96 -11.50 -31.89
N TYR A 603 3.50 -12.73 -31.82
CA TYR A 603 4.59 -13.20 -32.68
C TYR A 603 4.25 -13.04 -34.17
N ASP A 604 3.04 -13.42 -34.58
CA ASP A 604 2.60 -13.37 -35.98
C ASP A 604 2.43 -11.92 -36.49
N LEU A 605 2.11 -10.97 -35.61
CA LEU A 605 1.95 -9.55 -35.95
C LEU A 605 3.29 -8.81 -36.12
N ILE A 606 4.35 -9.25 -35.44
CA ILE A 606 5.65 -8.61 -35.54
C ILE A 606 6.27 -8.87 -36.93
N PRO A 607 6.85 -7.85 -37.61
CA PRO A 607 7.53 -8.04 -38.89
C PRO A 607 8.65 -9.09 -38.86
N GLU A 608 8.88 -9.78 -39.98
CA GLU A 608 9.95 -10.80 -40.10
C GLU A 608 11.36 -10.25 -39.92
N ASP A 609 11.58 -8.97 -40.22
CA ASP A 609 12.88 -8.31 -40.04
C ASP A 609 13.19 -7.93 -38.58
N GLY A 610 12.22 -8.11 -37.66
CA GLY A 610 12.38 -7.79 -36.24
C GLY A 610 12.41 -6.30 -35.93
N THR A 611 12.16 -5.42 -36.91
CA THR A 611 12.26 -3.96 -36.72
C THR A 611 11.04 -3.42 -35.99
N CYS A 612 10.92 -3.73 -34.71
CA CYS A 612 9.80 -3.32 -33.87
C CYS A 612 10.24 -2.95 -32.45
N PRO A 613 9.84 -1.79 -31.89
CA PRO A 613 10.13 -1.45 -30.50
C PRO A 613 9.50 -2.38 -29.44
N LEU A 614 8.54 -3.23 -29.83
CA LEU A 614 7.86 -4.18 -28.93
C LEU A 614 8.52 -5.58 -28.92
N ILE A 615 9.56 -5.81 -29.72
CA ILE A 615 10.25 -7.11 -29.79
C ILE A 615 10.87 -7.53 -28.45
N GLU A 616 11.40 -6.58 -27.68
CA GLU A 616 11.95 -6.83 -26.34
C GLU A 616 10.87 -7.37 -25.40
N THR A 617 9.67 -6.78 -25.44
CA THR A 617 8.51 -7.25 -24.68
C THR A 617 8.08 -8.63 -25.15
N LEU A 618 8.02 -8.91 -26.47
CA LEU A 618 7.73 -10.26 -27.01
C LEU A 618 8.75 -11.31 -26.53
N MET A 619 10.01 -10.91 -26.39
CA MET A 619 11.10 -11.74 -25.86
C MET A 619 11.09 -11.85 -24.33
N LEU A 620 10.14 -11.21 -23.63
CA LEU A 620 9.96 -11.21 -22.18
C LEU A 620 11.07 -10.49 -21.41
N ASP A 621 11.79 -9.56 -22.04
CA ASP A 621 12.73 -8.67 -21.37
C ASP A 621 11.98 -7.50 -20.72
N ILE A 622 11.25 -7.83 -19.65
CA ILE A 622 10.38 -6.91 -18.91
C ILE A 622 11.02 -6.68 -17.54
N ARG A 623 11.25 -5.40 -17.18
CA ARG A 623 12.02 -5.02 -15.98
C ARG A 623 11.51 -5.70 -14.71
N PHE A 624 10.21 -5.56 -14.40
CA PHE A 624 9.62 -6.10 -13.16
C PHE A 624 9.34 -7.61 -13.20
N LEU A 625 9.57 -8.25 -14.34
CA LEU A 625 9.55 -9.70 -14.49
C LEU A 625 10.94 -10.27 -14.23
N CYS A 626 11.97 -9.67 -14.84
CA CYS A 626 13.37 -10.14 -14.76
C CYS A 626 14.10 -9.67 -13.51
N TYR A 627 13.64 -8.59 -12.87
CA TYR A 627 14.26 -7.96 -11.71
C TYR A 627 13.20 -7.66 -10.66
N ASP A 628 13.59 -7.73 -9.39
CA ASP A 628 12.82 -7.19 -8.29
C ASP A 628 12.76 -5.65 -8.39
N GLY A 629 11.81 -5.04 -7.69
CA GLY A 629 11.66 -3.57 -7.67
C GLY A 629 12.85 -2.79 -7.09
N LYS A 630 13.98 -3.46 -6.80
CA LYS A 630 15.25 -2.89 -6.35
C LYS A 630 16.39 -3.16 -7.34
N ASP A 631 16.05 -3.52 -8.58
CA ASP A 631 16.97 -3.88 -9.66
C ASP A 631 17.87 -5.09 -9.33
N THR A 632 17.45 -5.93 -8.38
CA THR A 632 18.07 -7.24 -8.10
C THR A 632 17.46 -8.26 -9.05
N PRO A 633 18.23 -9.11 -9.74
CA PRO A 633 17.65 -10.10 -10.64
C PRO A 633 16.72 -11.07 -9.92
N ASP A 634 15.54 -11.33 -10.52
CA ASP A 634 14.71 -12.45 -10.11
C ASP A 634 15.38 -13.73 -10.60
N VAL A 635 15.87 -14.52 -9.64
CA VAL A 635 16.58 -15.78 -9.89
C VAL A 635 15.63 -16.97 -9.87
N ASN A 636 14.36 -16.77 -9.53
CA ASN A 636 13.36 -17.83 -9.57
C ASN A 636 12.91 -18.05 -11.01
N ASP A 637 13.04 -19.29 -11.47
CA ASP A 637 12.57 -19.67 -12.79
C ASP A 637 11.05 -19.56 -12.89
N TRP A 638 10.59 -19.03 -14.02
CA TRP A 638 9.18 -18.80 -14.26
C TRP A 638 8.56 -20.02 -14.94
N LYS A 639 7.79 -20.80 -14.16
CA LYS A 639 7.17 -22.06 -14.61
C LYS A 639 6.34 -21.96 -15.89
N VAL A 640 5.80 -20.77 -16.20
CA VAL A 640 5.04 -20.49 -17.43
C VAL A 640 5.87 -20.74 -18.70
N LEU A 641 7.19 -20.66 -18.61
CA LEU A 641 8.13 -20.91 -19.72
C LEU A 641 8.45 -22.39 -19.93
N GLN A 642 8.04 -23.28 -19.03
CA GLN A 642 8.28 -24.71 -19.19
C GLN A 642 7.62 -25.24 -20.47
N ASN A 643 8.37 -26.05 -21.22
CA ASN A 643 7.95 -26.60 -22.52
C ASN A 643 7.78 -25.58 -23.66
N GLN A 644 8.30 -24.35 -23.52
CA GLN A 644 8.16 -23.27 -24.53
C GLN A 644 9.47 -23.01 -25.29
N GLN A 645 10.37 -24.01 -25.28
CA GLN A 645 11.69 -23.95 -25.93
C GLN A 645 11.59 -23.73 -27.43
N GLU A 646 10.73 -24.47 -28.13
CA GLU A 646 10.55 -24.36 -29.58
C GLU A 646 10.04 -22.98 -29.99
N PHE A 647 9.08 -22.42 -29.24
CA PHE A 647 8.60 -21.06 -29.48
C PHE A 647 9.72 -20.04 -29.31
N TYR A 648 10.43 -20.08 -28.18
CA TYR A 648 11.47 -19.09 -27.86
C TYR A 648 12.66 -19.19 -28.82
N LYS A 649 13.07 -20.40 -29.17
CA LYS A 649 14.13 -20.65 -30.17
C LYS A 649 13.75 -20.08 -31.53
N LYS A 650 12.52 -20.33 -32.01
CA LYS A 650 11.99 -19.77 -33.27
C LYS A 650 12.01 -18.25 -33.22
N LEU A 651 11.59 -17.65 -32.10
CA LEU A 651 11.61 -16.20 -31.89
C LEU A 651 13.03 -15.63 -31.96
N LEU A 652 13.96 -16.18 -31.18
CA LEU A 652 15.35 -15.71 -31.11
C LEU A 652 16.06 -15.81 -32.46
N LEU A 653 16.00 -16.98 -33.11
CA LEU A 653 16.71 -17.22 -34.37
C LEU A 653 16.05 -16.51 -35.57
N GLY A 654 14.75 -16.24 -35.49
CA GLY A 654 13.99 -15.52 -36.51
C GLY A 654 13.98 -14.01 -36.28
N LYS A 655 12.92 -13.52 -35.63
CA LYS A 655 12.61 -12.09 -35.48
C LYS A 655 13.48 -11.38 -34.43
N GLY A 656 14.03 -12.10 -33.45
CA GLY A 656 14.73 -11.55 -32.29
C GLY A 656 16.26 -11.47 -32.41
N LYS A 657 16.84 -11.84 -33.56
CA LYS A 657 18.31 -11.98 -33.73
C LYS A 657 19.12 -10.73 -33.36
N PHE A 658 18.59 -9.54 -33.62
CA PHE A 658 19.26 -8.26 -33.29
C PHE A 658 19.02 -7.79 -31.84
N HIS A 659 18.21 -8.52 -31.07
CA HIS A 659 17.85 -8.22 -29.68
C HIS A 659 18.41 -9.29 -28.72
N ILE A 660 19.61 -9.81 -29.01
CA ILE A 660 20.22 -10.88 -28.22
C ILE A 660 20.43 -10.51 -26.74
N ASN A 661 20.61 -9.23 -26.43
CA ASN A 661 20.64 -8.72 -25.04
C ASN A 661 19.41 -9.18 -24.25
N SER A 662 18.22 -9.14 -24.86
CA SER A 662 16.97 -9.55 -24.22
C SER A 662 16.95 -11.05 -23.93
N ALA A 663 17.43 -11.89 -24.86
CA ALA A 663 17.59 -13.31 -24.61
C ALA A 663 18.58 -13.60 -23.48
N ILE A 664 19.74 -12.92 -23.46
CA ILE A 664 20.73 -13.05 -22.38
C ILE A 664 20.13 -12.63 -21.04
N THR A 665 19.35 -11.54 -21.00
CA THR A 665 18.65 -11.11 -19.79
C THR A 665 17.74 -12.22 -19.28
N VAL A 666 16.82 -12.71 -20.11
CA VAL A 666 15.85 -13.76 -19.75
C VAL A 666 16.52 -15.06 -19.31
N PHE A 667 17.56 -15.50 -20.03
CA PHE A 667 18.30 -16.72 -19.69
C PHE A 667 19.11 -16.60 -18.40
N SER A 668 19.48 -15.37 -18.02
CA SER A 668 20.17 -15.09 -16.76
C SER A 668 19.21 -14.98 -15.55
N THR A 669 17.90 -14.81 -15.80
CA THR A 669 16.86 -14.56 -14.78
C THR A 669 15.81 -15.68 -14.76
N ILE A 670 14.64 -15.44 -15.35
CA ILE A 670 13.42 -16.24 -15.24
C ILE A 670 13.37 -17.45 -16.17
N GLY A 671 14.23 -17.50 -17.20
CA GLY A 671 14.23 -18.53 -18.24
C GLY A 671 15.38 -19.52 -18.15
N ASN A 672 16.10 -19.59 -17.04
CA ASN A 672 17.29 -20.42 -16.94
C ASN A 672 16.96 -21.91 -17.00
N GLU A 673 16.10 -22.41 -16.12
CA GLU A 673 15.66 -23.82 -16.11
C GLU A 673 14.89 -24.19 -17.37
N ALA A 674 14.13 -23.26 -17.94
CA ALA A 674 13.32 -23.53 -19.13
C ALA A 674 14.16 -23.68 -20.40
N PHE A 675 15.22 -22.89 -20.56
CA PHE A 675 15.94 -22.77 -21.84
C PHE A 675 17.40 -23.22 -21.78
N MET A 676 18.04 -23.30 -20.61
CA MET A 676 19.40 -23.81 -20.47
C MET A 676 19.42 -25.32 -20.22
N PRO A 677 20.44 -26.05 -20.73
CA PRO A 677 21.64 -25.54 -21.41
C PRO A 677 21.50 -25.33 -22.93
N ASP A 678 20.42 -25.77 -23.57
CA ASP A 678 20.30 -25.74 -25.04
C ASP A 678 20.36 -24.32 -25.65
N GLY A 679 19.91 -23.31 -24.89
CA GLY A 679 19.99 -21.89 -25.24
C GLY A 679 21.41 -21.38 -25.51
N ILE A 680 22.46 -22.07 -25.02
CA ILE A 680 23.86 -21.77 -25.34
C ILE A 680 24.08 -21.82 -26.85
N SER A 681 23.66 -22.92 -27.49
CA SER A 681 23.83 -23.09 -28.93
C SER A 681 23.06 -22.05 -29.73
N TRP A 682 21.90 -21.59 -29.23
CA TRP A 682 21.10 -20.57 -29.92
C TRP A 682 21.79 -19.21 -29.89
N ILE A 683 22.41 -18.85 -28.76
CA ILE A 683 23.22 -17.62 -28.63
C ILE A 683 24.42 -17.67 -29.57
N VAL A 684 25.16 -18.78 -29.57
CA VAL A 684 26.34 -18.94 -30.45
C VAL A 684 25.95 -18.82 -31.93
N GLU A 685 24.87 -19.48 -32.35
CA GLU A 685 24.37 -19.41 -33.73
C GLU A 685 24.07 -17.97 -34.18
N VAL A 686 23.43 -17.17 -33.32
CA VAL A 686 23.14 -15.76 -33.61
C VAL A 686 24.42 -14.93 -33.66
N LEU A 687 25.33 -15.10 -32.70
CA LEU A 687 26.55 -14.28 -32.60
C LEU A 687 27.61 -14.63 -33.65
N GLU A 688 27.74 -15.89 -34.03
CA GLU A 688 28.61 -16.28 -35.14
C GLU A 688 28.12 -15.71 -36.47
N SER A 689 26.80 -15.65 -36.65
CA SER A 689 26.18 -15.07 -37.84
C SER A 689 26.20 -13.53 -37.85
N ASN A 690 26.34 -12.89 -36.68
CA ASN A 690 26.31 -11.43 -36.51
C ASN A 690 27.42 -10.98 -35.52
N PRO A 691 28.71 -11.02 -35.93
CA PRO A 691 29.84 -10.77 -35.02
C PRO A 691 29.81 -9.41 -34.32
N GLU A 692 29.20 -8.39 -34.94
CA GLU A 692 29.01 -7.06 -34.37
C GLU A 692 28.16 -7.05 -33.09
N LEU A 693 27.31 -8.06 -32.90
CA LEU A 693 26.48 -8.19 -31.70
C LEU A 693 27.25 -8.74 -30.49
N CYS A 694 28.48 -9.23 -30.67
CA CYS A 694 29.26 -9.85 -29.58
C CYS A 694 29.51 -8.93 -28.38
N GLU A 695 29.41 -7.60 -28.55
CA GLU A 695 29.49 -6.65 -27.43
C GLU A 695 28.42 -6.92 -26.34
N CYS A 696 27.30 -7.57 -26.69
CA CYS A 696 26.28 -8.03 -25.74
C CYS A 696 26.84 -8.91 -24.61
N LEU A 697 27.96 -9.60 -24.85
CA LEU A 697 28.58 -10.48 -23.87
C LEU A 697 29.38 -9.73 -22.79
N SER A 698 29.53 -8.40 -22.91
CA SER A 698 30.20 -7.56 -21.92
C SER A 698 29.27 -7.10 -20.77
N ILE A 699 27.97 -7.34 -20.88
CA ILE A 699 26.98 -6.87 -19.90
C ILE A 699 26.94 -7.77 -18.65
N THR A 700 26.50 -7.21 -17.51
CA THR A 700 26.39 -7.92 -16.23
C THR A 700 25.53 -9.19 -16.31
N GLN A 701 24.50 -9.19 -17.15
CA GLN A 701 23.58 -10.30 -17.39
C GLN A 701 24.29 -11.50 -18.04
N ALA A 702 25.23 -11.26 -18.95
CA ALA A 702 26.03 -12.32 -19.56
C ALA A 702 26.93 -13.00 -18.51
N ASP A 703 27.56 -12.22 -17.63
CA ASP A 703 28.36 -12.71 -16.51
C ASP A 703 27.55 -13.57 -15.53
N ARG A 704 26.29 -13.18 -15.28
CA ARG A 704 25.34 -13.96 -14.47
C ARG A 704 24.95 -15.25 -15.17
N MET A 705 24.65 -15.18 -16.46
CA MET A 705 24.27 -16.32 -17.28
C MET A 705 25.35 -17.40 -17.26
N ILE A 706 26.62 -17.06 -17.54
CA ILE A 706 27.71 -18.04 -17.55
C ILE A 706 27.94 -18.68 -16.18
N LYS A 707 27.76 -17.93 -15.08
CA LYS A 707 27.85 -18.47 -13.72
C LYS A 707 26.75 -19.49 -13.46
N ARG A 708 25.50 -19.18 -13.79
CA ARG A 708 24.38 -20.11 -13.63
C ARG A 708 24.57 -21.38 -14.45
N ILE A 709 24.94 -21.23 -15.72
CA ILE A 709 25.28 -22.36 -16.60
C ILE A 709 26.32 -23.27 -15.94
N PHE A 710 27.42 -22.70 -15.42
CA PHE A 710 28.47 -23.46 -14.77
C PHE A 710 28.00 -24.18 -13.49
N TYR A 711 27.22 -23.52 -12.64
CA TYR A 711 26.81 -24.11 -11.37
C TYR A 711 25.65 -25.11 -11.50
N GLN A 712 24.76 -24.91 -12.47
CA GLN A 712 23.49 -25.66 -12.57
C GLN A 712 23.51 -26.71 -13.68
N HIS A 713 24.25 -26.49 -14.78
CA HIS A 713 24.12 -27.29 -16.01
C HIS A 713 25.43 -27.95 -16.48
N ILE A 714 26.54 -27.78 -15.77
CA ILE A 714 27.87 -28.22 -16.23
C ILE A 714 27.99 -29.73 -16.45
N SER A 715 27.25 -30.55 -15.70
CA SER A 715 27.23 -32.02 -15.88
C SER A 715 26.67 -32.41 -17.25
N ILE A 716 25.55 -31.79 -17.65
CA ILE A 716 24.91 -32.00 -18.95
C ILE A 716 25.82 -31.49 -20.07
N ILE A 717 26.37 -30.28 -19.92
CA ILE A 717 27.27 -29.67 -20.90
C ILE A 717 28.51 -30.52 -21.15
N LYS A 718 29.11 -31.09 -20.10
CA LYS A 718 30.28 -31.99 -20.22
C LYS A 718 29.99 -33.25 -21.04
N SER A 719 28.76 -33.75 -20.97
CA SER A 719 28.36 -34.96 -21.69
C SER A 719 28.01 -34.71 -23.16
N ASN A 720 27.89 -33.45 -23.59
CA ASN A 720 27.50 -33.07 -24.94
C ASN A 720 28.61 -32.23 -25.61
N LYS A 721 29.24 -32.82 -26.64
CA LYS A 721 30.35 -32.20 -27.37
C LYS A 721 30.01 -30.82 -27.94
N LYS A 722 28.82 -30.63 -28.51
CA LYS A 722 28.42 -29.36 -29.09
C LYS A 722 28.25 -28.30 -28.00
N LEU A 723 27.53 -28.63 -26.92
CA LEU A 723 27.29 -27.68 -25.82
C LEU A 723 28.59 -27.23 -25.13
N ILE A 724 29.55 -28.13 -24.92
CA ILE A 724 30.83 -27.73 -24.32
C ILE A 724 31.67 -26.86 -25.27
N GLU A 725 31.62 -27.11 -26.58
CA GLU A 725 32.30 -26.29 -27.59
C GLU A 725 31.67 -24.89 -27.66
N ASP A 726 30.35 -24.80 -27.75
CA ASP A 726 29.59 -23.55 -27.79
C ASP A 726 29.78 -22.75 -26.48
N TYR A 727 29.78 -23.42 -25.33
CA TYR A 727 30.00 -22.75 -24.04
C TYR A 727 31.43 -22.19 -23.91
N LEU A 728 32.44 -22.95 -24.34
CA LEU A 728 33.82 -22.47 -24.38
C LEU A 728 34.00 -21.31 -25.36
N TRP A 729 33.27 -21.31 -26.48
CA TRP A 729 33.25 -20.21 -27.43
C TRP A 729 32.76 -18.91 -26.76
N ILE A 730 31.62 -18.94 -26.06
CA ILE A 730 31.10 -17.77 -25.33
C ILE A 730 32.11 -17.29 -24.29
N LEU A 731 32.67 -18.20 -23.50
CA LEU A 731 33.65 -17.84 -22.47
C LEU A 731 34.91 -17.20 -23.06
N ASN A 732 35.41 -17.69 -24.19
CA ASN A 732 36.54 -17.08 -24.88
C ASN A 732 36.22 -15.66 -25.37
N LYS A 733 35.04 -15.45 -25.96
CA LYS A 733 34.60 -14.11 -26.36
C LYS A 733 34.47 -13.16 -25.19
N MET A 734 33.92 -13.62 -24.07
CA MET A 734 33.86 -12.80 -22.86
C MET A 734 35.24 -12.47 -22.28
N VAL A 735 36.22 -13.37 -22.38
CA VAL A 735 37.62 -13.10 -21.98
C VAL A 735 38.27 -12.07 -22.90
N GLU A 736 38.06 -12.17 -24.22
CA GLU A 736 38.52 -11.16 -25.19
C GLU A 736 37.93 -9.77 -24.89
N LEU A 737 36.69 -9.72 -24.38
CA LEU A 737 36.01 -8.50 -23.93
C LEU A 737 36.39 -8.07 -22.49
N GLY A 738 37.27 -8.79 -21.81
CA GLY A 738 37.80 -8.42 -20.49
C GLY A 738 37.09 -9.00 -19.26
N SER A 739 36.17 -9.97 -19.41
CA SER A 739 35.51 -10.60 -18.26
C SER A 739 36.47 -11.51 -17.47
N SER A 740 36.78 -11.09 -16.24
CA SER A 740 37.56 -11.89 -15.29
C SER A 740 36.80 -13.15 -14.81
N ASN A 741 35.46 -13.06 -14.71
CA ASN A 741 34.62 -14.20 -14.33
C ASN A 741 34.65 -15.30 -15.40
N ALA A 742 34.55 -14.91 -16.68
CA ALA A 742 34.64 -15.84 -17.80
C ALA A 742 36.00 -16.55 -17.85
N TYR A 743 37.10 -15.82 -17.59
CA TYR A 743 38.43 -16.42 -17.54
C TYR A 743 38.50 -17.54 -16.49
N PHE A 744 38.07 -17.25 -15.25
CA PHE A 744 38.11 -18.22 -14.18
C PHE A 744 37.25 -19.46 -14.48
N ILE A 745 36.02 -19.26 -14.97
CA ILE A 745 35.12 -20.36 -15.32
C ILE A 745 35.72 -21.19 -16.46
N ARG A 746 36.27 -20.56 -17.49
CA ARG A 746 36.89 -21.24 -18.63
C ARG A 746 38.04 -22.13 -18.20
N GLU A 747 38.96 -21.65 -17.38
CA GLU A 747 40.10 -22.45 -16.92
C GLU A 747 39.63 -23.71 -16.16
N ASN A 748 38.57 -23.58 -15.35
CA ASN A 748 37.94 -24.73 -14.70
C ASN A 748 37.38 -25.72 -15.75
N VAL A 749 36.58 -25.24 -16.71
CA VAL A 749 35.98 -26.07 -17.77
C VAL A 749 37.05 -26.79 -18.60
N ILE A 750 38.13 -26.10 -19.00
CA ILE A 750 39.26 -26.68 -19.76
C ILE A 750 40.01 -27.73 -18.94
N THR A 751 40.26 -27.46 -17.66
CA THR A 751 40.92 -28.41 -16.76
C THR A 751 40.12 -29.70 -16.64
N PHE A 752 38.78 -29.61 -16.60
CA PHE A 752 37.92 -30.79 -16.61
C PHE A 752 37.92 -31.55 -17.95
N LYS A 753 38.04 -30.87 -19.11
CA LYS A 753 38.11 -31.51 -20.44
C LYS A 753 39.36 -32.38 -20.61
N LYS A 754 40.43 -32.15 -19.84
CA LYS A 754 41.66 -32.97 -19.86
C LYS A 754 41.61 -34.20 -18.94
N ALA A 755 40.59 -34.32 -18.09
CA ALA A 755 40.46 -35.39 -17.09
C ALA A 755 39.43 -36.50 -17.46
N CYS A 756 38.73 -36.32 -18.58
CA CYS A 756 38.00 -37.38 -19.30
C CYS A 756 38.78 -37.72 -20.57
#